data_AF-A0A1J4J9R5-F1
#
_entry.id   AF-A0A1J4J9R5-F1
#
_cell.length_a   1.000
_cell.length_b   1.000
_cell.length_c   1.000
_cell.angle_alpha   90.00
_cell.angle_beta   90.00
_cell.angle_gamma   90.00
#
_symmetry.space_group_name_H-M   'P 1'
#
loop_
_entity.id
_entity.type
_entity.pdbx_description
1 polymer ?
#
loop_
_entity_poly.entity_id
_entity_poly.type
_entity_poly.pdbx_seq_one_letter_code
_entity_poly.pdbx_strand_id
1 'polypeptide(L)'
;MSTKKKTIVIVTTILGVVVLAAVLAVLIVYFNKKKTDNSSLNRISIPLKKMLFVKNVSVSHNFSEIIDGAIEVEIPHTWNAFDGQSQADYAMVPSSYQQYIQIGEKYQNKNVYIDFCGVNLKTTVYIDGKEIGRHVGGYAAFRFDITQYVTFGGENLLSIVADNSNNMEYYPCFADYTFMGGIYRNVQIIIAEKTSFRMDDRASQAFYIKPSVNLTDKVGTVEMNVSVTKSDENVKPQIKFTIFDQEKNEIFTETSESQKVQTVLENVHLWDGKVSPYLYTALAELIVDGKTVDTVESHFGFRTVVVNHTGFFLNGRKMQLRGVSRHQDREDKGWAISNEDEIEDFEIIDELGANAVRLAHYQQNQTIYDICDQKGIVIICEIPFISVFLNSTKSSDNLKEQLVEMIKQNFNHPCVAMWGVMNEVGMRGESEEEYQLVRELNQLVKELDNTRITYGAMMLSTPADSTLNILTDVIGYNLYGGWYIGDFSLNCYLIDLIRNISANGPLSLTEYGAEANLKYHSDNPVSHDYSEEYQTLFHIETYKIIQEKDLWGSFVWNMFDFASGIRDEGGVKGRNNKGLVTFDRKTKKDSFYFYKAMWNTTHPFVHICSKRFHDRATDDINVTIFTNLVGDECTLKLSVNGKQLKTVEKYNEKVGVFNINLENGTNKVDVEVSSTKSTVKDSAEFEKVAEPNPEYDFINKTDEEAKYPHPDGYYSVFDTIGEVHENEEAWTIFNSVFDGMMGDLEAFLPFIKNQRVLDLLQIAGSLIPDDVIIGINAKLNKIPKKK
;
A
#
# COMPACT_ATOMS: atom_id res chain seq x y z
N MET A 1 -48.73 -23.93 32.10
CA MET A 1 -47.69 -23.23 31.30
C MET A 1 -46.71 -24.23 30.70
N SER A 2 -47.29 -25.26 30.10
CA SER A 2 -46.67 -26.42 29.50
C SER A 2 -46.48 -26.19 28.01
N THR A 3 -45.78 -27.12 27.38
CA THR A 3 -45.70 -27.32 25.93
C THR A 3 -45.00 -26.22 25.11
N LYS A 4 -45.33 -24.92 25.26
CA LYS A 4 -44.73 -23.83 24.44
C LYS A 4 -43.21 -23.68 24.60
N LYS A 5 -42.65 -23.75 25.82
CA LYS A 5 -41.19 -23.64 26.03
C LYS A 5 -40.41 -24.84 25.46
N LYS A 6 -40.99 -26.04 25.48
CA LYS A 6 -40.36 -27.23 24.88
C LYS A 6 -40.39 -27.18 23.36
N THR A 7 -41.48 -26.69 22.77
CA THR A 7 -41.57 -26.49 21.32
C THR A 7 -40.59 -25.41 20.83
N ILE A 8 -40.43 -24.31 21.56
CA ILE A 8 -39.47 -23.25 21.17
C ILE A 8 -38.03 -23.79 21.21
N VAL A 9 -37.62 -24.49 22.27
CA VAL A 9 -36.26 -25.06 22.34
C VAL A 9 -36.02 -26.09 21.23
N ILE A 10 -36.98 -26.97 20.95
CA ILE A 10 -36.86 -27.95 19.86
C ILE A 10 -36.77 -27.26 18.49
N VAL A 11 -37.58 -26.22 18.25
CA VAL A 11 -37.54 -25.46 16.99
C VAL A 11 -36.24 -24.69 16.85
N THR A 12 -35.72 -24.07 17.91
CA THR A 12 -34.43 -23.34 17.87
C THR A 12 -33.26 -24.29 17.67
N THR A 13 -33.27 -25.48 18.27
CA THR A 13 -32.23 -26.50 18.06
C THR A 13 -32.30 -27.08 16.64
N ILE A 14 -33.50 -27.36 16.10
CA ILE A 14 -33.65 -27.84 14.73
C ILE A 14 -33.22 -26.75 13.72
N LEU A 15 -33.60 -25.49 13.96
CA LEU A 15 -33.18 -24.38 13.09
C LEU A 15 -31.66 -24.17 13.16
N GLY A 16 -31.05 -24.28 14.35
CA GLY A 16 -29.59 -24.21 14.52
C GLY A 16 -28.86 -25.34 13.80
N VAL A 17 -29.39 -26.57 13.83
CA VAL A 17 -28.82 -27.72 13.10
C VAL A 17 -29.01 -27.57 11.58
N VAL A 18 -30.15 -27.04 11.12
CA VAL A 18 -30.40 -26.78 9.68
C VAL A 18 -29.52 -25.65 9.16
N VAL A 19 -29.32 -24.58 9.94
CA VAL A 19 -28.40 -23.49 9.59
C VAL A 19 -26.96 -23.98 9.60
N LEU A 20 -26.55 -24.78 10.60
CA LEU A 20 -25.20 -25.35 10.64
C LEU A 20 -24.97 -26.33 9.48
N ALA A 21 -25.97 -27.13 9.10
CA ALA A 21 -25.91 -28.03 7.95
C ALA A 21 -25.92 -27.27 6.62
N ALA A 22 -26.63 -26.15 6.51
CA ALA A 22 -26.60 -25.28 5.34
C ALA A 22 -25.26 -24.54 5.22
N VAL A 23 -24.69 -24.06 6.34
CA VAL A 23 -23.35 -23.48 6.39
C VAL A 23 -22.30 -24.53 6.08
N LEU A 24 -22.42 -25.76 6.60
CA LEU A 24 -21.52 -26.87 6.23
C LEU A 24 -21.68 -27.25 4.76
N ALA A 25 -22.90 -27.26 4.21
CA ALA A 25 -23.13 -27.56 2.80
C ALA A 25 -22.60 -26.45 1.89
N VAL A 26 -22.73 -25.18 2.28
CA VAL A 26 -22.13 -24.04 1.59
C VAL A 26 -20.61 -24.09 1.71
N LEU A 27 -20.04 -24.43 2.87
CA LEU A 27 -18.61 -24.62 3.06
C LEU A 27 -18.11 -25.84 2.27
N ILE A 28 -18.84 -26.96 2.24
CA ILE A 28 -18.50 -28.14 1.44
C ILE A 28 -18.61 -27.81 -0.05
N VAL A 29 -19.59 -27.02 -0.49
CA VAL A 29 -19.68 -26.56 -1.88
C VAL A 29 -18.60 -25.52 -2.18
N TYR A 30 -18.21 -24.67 -1.24
CA TYR A 30 -17.15 -23.66 -1.37
C TYR A 30 -15.76 -24.31 -1.40
N PHE A 31 -15.50 -25.29 -0.53
CA PHE A 31 -14.28 -26.08 -0.49
C PHE A 31 -14.23 -27.14 -1.61
N ASN A 32 -15.36 -27.72 -2.03
CA ASN A 32 -15.40 -28.61 -3.20
C ASN A 32 -15.39 -27.83 -4.53
N LYS A 33 -15.84 -26.57 -4.59
CA LYS A 33 -15.58 -25.68 -5.75
C LYS A 33 -14.13 -25.23 -5.83
N LYS A 34 -13.36 -25.25 -4.73
CA LYS A 34 -11.90 -25.12 -4.73
C LYS A 34 -11.15 -26.42 -5.06
N LYS A 35 -11.87 -27.51 -5.31
CA LYS A 35 -11.42 -28.64 -6.15
C LYS A 35 -12.03 -28.51 -7.54
N THR A 36 -11.82 -27.39 -8.20
CA THR A 36 -11.56 -27.50 -9.63
C THR A 36 -10.30 -28.34 -9.76
N ASP A 37 -10.42 -29.50 -10.39
CA ASP A 37 -9.28 -30.25 -10.89
C ASP A 37 -8.35 -29.26 -11.60
N ASN A 38 -7.25 -28.87 -10.95
CA ASN A 38 -6.11 -28.22 -11.59
C ASN A 38 -5.32 -29.25 -12.42
N SER A 39 -6.00 -30.26 -12.98
CA SER A 39 -5.42 -31.29 -13.83
C SER A 39 -5.22 -30.83 -15.27
N SER A 40 -5.40 -29.55 -15.57
CA SER A 40 -5.16 -28.95 -16.89
C SER A 40 -3.87 -28.11 -16.97
N LEU A 41 -3.10 -27.99 -15.89
CA LEU A 41 -1.74 -27.43 -15.98
C LEU A 41 -0.75 -28.57 -16.22
N ASN A 42 -0.19 -28.63 -17.43
CA ASN A 42 0.86 -29.59 -17.77
C ASN A 42 2.19 -29.36 -17.01
N ARG A 43 2.28 -28.27 -16.25
CA ARG A 43 3.41 -27.95 -15.37
C ARG A 43 3.22 -28.58 -14.01
N ILE A 44 4.30 -29.12 -13.46
CA ILE A 44 4.32 -29.63 -12.08
C ILE A 44 4.99 -28.56 -11.22
N SER A 45 4.25 -28.05 -10.23
CA SER A 45 4.76 -27.12 -9.23
C SER A 45 5.01 -27.82 -7.89
N ILE A 46 6.22 -27.69 -7.38
CA ILE A 46 6.63 -28.26 -6.08
C ILE A 46 6.99 -27.10 -5.15
N PRO A 47 6.11 -26.72 -4.21
CA PRO A 47 6.39 -25.61 -3.29
C PRO A 47 7.47 -25.99 -2.27
N LEU A 48 8.40 -25.06 -2.00
CA LEU A 48 9.42 -25.21 -0.97
C LEU A 48 8.95 -24.49 0.30
N LYS A 49 8.23 -25.24 1.16
CA LYS A 49 7.56 -24.67 2.34
C LYS A 49 8.46 -24.55 3.57
N LYS A 50 9.53 -25.33 3.64
CA LYS A 50 10.42 -25.42 4.80
C LYS A 50 11.86 -25.49 4.34
N MET A 51 12.71 -24.66 4.93
CA MET A 51 14.13 -24.58 4.57
C MET A 51 14.99 -24.44 5.82
N LEU A 52 16.24 -24.87 5.72
CA LEU A 52 17.26 -24.67 6.74
C LEU A 52 17.87 -23.28 6.58
N PHE A 53 17.77 -22.44 7.60
CA PHE A 53 18.15 -21.04 7.57
C PHE A 53 19.34 -20.73 8.49
N VAL A 54 20.25 -19.89 8.00
CA VAL A 54 21.35 -19.31 8.77
C VAL A 54 21.42 -17.81 8.51
N LYS A 55 21.33 -17.01 9.58
CA LYS A 55 21.50 -15.55 9.53
C LYS A 55 22.99 -15.19 9.51
N ASN A 56 23.35 -14.12 8.79
CA ASN A 56 24.71 -13.55 8.78
C ASN A 56 25.80 -14.52 8.28
N VAL A 57 25.64 -15.03 7.07
CA VAL A 57 26.61 -15.91 6.40
C VAL A 57 27.66 -15.10 5.63
N SER A 58 28.86 -15.65 5.47
CA SER A 58 29.81 -15.07 4.51
C SER A 58 29.35 -15.33 3.07
N VAL A 59 29.35 -14.31 2.22
CA VAL A 59 29.08 -14.47 0.77
C VAL A 59 30.15 -15.30 0.04
N SER A 60 31.31 -15.54 0.67
CA SER A 60 32.37 -16.42 0.16
C SER A 60 32.30 -17.86 0.68
N HIS A 61 31.23 -18.21 1.40
CA HIS A 61 31.07 -19.56 1.96
C HIS A 61 30.96 -20.63 0.85
N ASN A 62 31.39 -21.85 1.16
CA ASN A 62 31.21 -22.97 0.25
C ASN A 62 29.81 -23.58 0.42
N PHE A 63 28.90 -23.28 -0.50
CA PHE A 63 27.51 -23.76 -0.45
C PHE A 63 27.31 -25.19 -1.01
N SER A 64 28.33 -26.04 -0.89
CA SER A 64 28.25 -27.46 -1.28
C SER A 64 27.76 -28.39 -0.17
N GLU A 65 27.62 -27.88 1.06
CA GLU A 65 27.12 -28.61 2.22
C GLU A 65 26.19 -27.74 3.08
N ILE A 66 25.44 -28.38 3.98
CA ILE A 66 24.58 -27.67 4.94
C ILE A 66 25.47 -26.90 5.93
N ILE A 67 25.14 -25.62 6.14
CA ILE A 67 25.86 -24.74 7.05
C ILE A 67 25.56 -25.14 8.50
N ASP A 68 26.63 -25.28 9.30
CA ASP A 68 26.53 -25.56 10.73
C ASP A 68 25.66 -24.53 11.46
N GLY A 69 24.77 -25.02 12.33
CA GLY A 69 23.87 -24.17 13.12
C GLY A 69 22.59 -23.73 12.39
N ALA A 70 22.29 -24.28 11.21
CA ALA A 70 21.05 -24.00 10.52
C ALA A 70 19.80 -24.42 11.32
N ILE A 71 18.77 -23.58 11.27
CA ILE A 71 17.47 -23.82 11.90
C ILE A 71 16.39 -23.99 10.84
N GLU A 72 15.39 -24.84 11.07
CA GLU A 72 14.26 -24.94 10.15
C GLU A 72 13.35 -23.71 10.27
N VAL A 73 12.99 -23.12 9.13
CA VAL A 73 12.00 -22.03 9.02
C VAL A 73 10.95 -22.38 7.97
N GLU A 74 9.75 -21.80 8.11
CA GLU A 74 8.67 -21.93 7.13
C GLU A 74 8.69 -20.75 6.16
N ILE A 75 8.49 -21.00 4.86
CA ILE A 75 8.36 -19.97 3.84
C ILE A 75 6.86 -19.64 3.66
N PRO A 76 6.47 -18.35 3.61
CA PRO A 76 7.32 -17.14 3.61
C PRO A 76 8.04 -16.86 4.94
N HIS A 77 9.28 -16.34 4.86
CA HIS A 77 10.11 -16.01 6.02
C HIS A 77 10.87 -14.69 5.85
N THR A 78 10.94 -13.91 6.92
CA THR A 78 11.89 -12.79 7.07
C THR A 78 12.56 -12.84 8.43
N TRP A 79 13.87 -12.60 8.46
CA TRP A 79 14.60 -12.49 9.74
C TRP A 79 14.40 -11.12 10.42
N ASN A 80 13.65 -10.21 9.79
CA ASN A 80 13.33 -8.89 10.31
C ASN A 80 11.89 -8.76 10.83
N ALA A 81 11.17 -9.87 11.00
CA ALA A 81 9.79 -9.86 11.50
C ALA A 81 9.64 -9.17 12.86
N PHE A 82 10.70 -9.19 13.70
CA PHE A 82 10.69 -8.61 15.04
C PHE A 82 11.62 -7.40 15.18
N ASP A 83 12.90 -7.50 14.78
CA ASP A 83 13.86 -6.39 14.92
C ASP A 83 13.50 -5.20 14.02
N GLY A 84 12.93 -5.46 12.84
CA GLY A 84 12.53 -4.47 11.84
C GLY A 84 11.34 -3.59 12.21
N GLN A 85 10.65 -3.91 13.30
CA GLN A 85 9.46 -3.18 13.78
C GLN A 85 9.60 -2.67 15.22
N SER A 86 10.79 -2.81 15.83
CA SER A 86 11.02 -2.49 17.24
C SER A 86 12.33 -1.74 17.52
N GLN A 87 13.30 -1.77 16.59
CA GLN A 87 14.63 -1.19 16.78
C GLN A 87 15.08 -0.41 15.54
N ALA A 88 15.86 0.65 15.75
CA ALA A 88 16.45 1.43 14.66
C ALA A 88 17.56 0.69 13.90
N ASP A 89 18.26 -0.23 14.58
CA ASP A 89 19.36 -1.00 14.02
C ASP A 89 18.94 -2.45 13.69
N TYR A 90 17.90 -2.61 12.88
CA TYR A 90 17.48 -3.94 12.44
C TYR A 90 18.57 -4.62 11.58
N ALA A 91 18.66 -5.95 11.62
CA ALA A 91 19.75 -6.65 10.97
C ALA A 91 19.66 -6.58 9.44
N MET A 92 20.67 -5.95 8.84
CA MET A 92 20.89 -5.88 7.39
C MET A 92 22.14 -6.69 7.01
N VAL A 93 21.96 -7.98 6.74
CA VAL A 93 23.07 -8.94 6.56
C VAL A 93 22.74 -10.02 5.52
N PRO A 94 23.74 -10.55 4.79
CA PRO A 94 23.56 -11.73 3.96
C PRO A 94 23.18 -12.95 4.80
N SER A 95 22.16 -13.69 4.39
CA SER A 95 21.66 -14.89 5.08
C SER A 95 21.32 -16.00 4.10
N SER A 96 21.43 -17.26 4.51
CA SER A 96 21.25 -18.43 3.64
C SER A 96 20.02 -19.24 4.00
N TYR A 97 19.37 -19.80 2.97
CA TYR A 97 18.33 -20.82 3.06
C TYR A 97 18.79 -22.04 2.25
N GLN A 98 18.73 -23.23 2.83
CA GLN A 98 19.22 -24.46 2.22
C GLN A 98 18.19 -25.60 2.33
N GLN A 99 18.11 -26.42 1.30
CA GLN A 99 17.25 -27.61 1.31
C GLN A 99 17.78 -28.66 0.31
N TYR A 100 17.77 -29.93 0.69
CA TYR A 100 17.91 -31.01 -0.27
C TYR A 100 16.63 -31.17 -1.09
N ILE A 101 16.78 -31.15 -2.42
CA ILE A 101 15.70 -31.34 -3.37
C ILE A 101 15.97 -32.59 -4.21
N GLN A 102 14.91 -33.34 -4.51
CA GLN A 102 14.97 -34.54 -5.35
C GLN A 102 14.09 -34.35 -6.58
N ILE A 103 14.72 -34.30 -7.75
CA ILE A 103 14.03 -34.25 -9.04
C ILE A 103 14.06 -35.65 -9.63
N GLY A 104 12.91 -36.32 -9.73
CA GLY A 104 12.86 -37.73 -10.16
C GLY A 104 13.43 -37.96 -11.56
N GLU A 105 14.06 -39.12 -11.78
CA GLU A 105 14.67 -39.53 -13.05
C GLU A 105 13.73 -39.41 -14.27
N LYS A 106 12.43 -39.66 -14.05
CA LYS A 106 11.38 -39.50 -15.06
C LYS A 106 11.28 -38.08 -15.68
N TYR A 107 11.92 -37.07 -15.09
CA TYR A 107 11.93 -35.69 -15.58
C TYR A 107 13.21 -35.30 -16.33
N GLN A 108 14.14 -36.22 -16.58
CA GLN A 108 15.42 -35.93 -17.25
C GLN A 108 15.28 -35.26 -18.64
N ASN A 109 14.13 -35.43 -19.29
CA ASN A 109 13.81 -34.81 -20.57
C ASN A 109 12.86 -33.61 -20.45
N LYS A 110 12.80 -32.96 -19.29
CA LYS A 110 11.96 -31.78 -19.01
C LYS A 110 12.83 -30.58 -18.64
N ASN A 111 12.25 -29.39 -18.70
CA ASN A 111 12.87 -28.19 -18.17
C ASN A 111 12.49 -28.06 -16.68
N VAL A 112 13.45 -27.68 -15.85
CA VAL A 112 13.30 -27.49 -14.40
C VAL A 112 13.70 -26.07 -14.07
N TYR A 113 12.78 -25.31 -13.50
CA TYR A 113 12.99 -23.94 -13.04
C TYR A 113 12.82 -23.87 -11.54
N ILE A 114 13.55 -22.96 -10.91
CA ILE A 114 13.19 -22.43 -9.60
C ILE A 114 12.53 -21.06 -9.78
N ASP A 115 11.39 -20.86 -9.13
CA ASP A 115 10.52 -19.70 -9.24
C ASP A 115 10.35 -19.06 -7.86
N PHE A 116 10.68 -17.78 -7.78
CA PHE A 116 10.61 -16.97 -6.58
C PHE A 116 9.56 -15.89 -6.77
N CYS A 117 8.62 -15.76 -5.83
CA CYS A 117 7.62 -14.70 -5.86
C CYS A 117 8.11 -13.38 -5.24
N GLY A 118 9.22 -13.40 -4.48
CA GLY A 118 9.83 -12.22 -3.87
C GLY A 118 10.90 -12.60 -2.83
N VAL A 119 12.10 -12.04 -3.00
CA VAL A 119 13.24 -12.22 -2.08
C VAL A 119 13.99 -10.89 -1.99
N ASN A 120 14.18 -10.37 -0.78
CA ASN A 120 14.75 -9.03 -0.60
C ASN A 120 16.20 -9.06 -0.06
N LEU A 121 17.14 -8.26 -0.59
CA LEU A 121 17.09 -7.39 -1.79
C LEU A 121 17.85 -7.99 -2.97
N LYS A 122 18.99 -8.61 -2.68
CA LYS A 122 19.83 -9.32 -3.63
C LYS A 122 19.73 -10.81 -3.35
N THR A 123 19.60 -11.61 -4.40
CA THR A 123 19.49 -13.06 -4.29
C THR A 123 20.53 -13.74 -5.16
N THR A 124 21.22 -14.73 -4.59
CA THR A 124 22.09 -15.65 -5.36
C THR A 124 21.65 -17.08 -5.11
N VAL A 125 21.55 -17.87 -6.17
CA VAL A 125 21.11 -19.27 -6.12
C VAL A 125 22.26 -20.20 -6.47
N TYR A 126 22.39 -21.30 -5.72
CA TYR A 126 23.38 -22.35 -5.92
C TYR A 126 22.72 -23.72 -5.94
N ILE A 127 23.23 -24.62 -6.78
CA ILE A 127 22.95 -26.08 -6.71
C ILE A 127 24.30 -26.78 -6.53
N ASP A 128 24.43 -27.57 -5.47
CA ASP A 128 25.64 -28.33 -5.13
C ASP A 128 26.91 -27.46 -5.13
N GLY A 129 26.80 -26.24 -4.57
CA GLY A 129 27.87 -25.24 -4.51
C GLY A 129 28.14 -24.46 -5.81
N LYS A 130 27.50 -24.81 -6.94
CA LYS A 130 27.64 -24.10 -8.21
C LYS A 130 26.63 -22.96 -8.32
N GLU A 131 27.12 -21.74 -8.54
CA GLU A 131 26.27 -20.56 -8.76
C GLU A 131 25.45 -20.70 -10.06
N ILE A 132 24.13 -20.49 -9.95
CA ILE A 132 23.17 -20.54 -11.06
C ILE A 132 22.96 -19.14 -11.63
N GLY A 133 22.74 -18.16 -10.75
CA GLY A 133 22.39 -16.81 -11.16
C GLY A 133 22.13 -15.89 -9.96
N ARG A 134 21.96 -14.61 -10.29
CA ARG A 134 21.72 -13.52 -9.34
C ARG A 134 20.52 -12.69 -9.77
N HIS A 135 19.77 -12.20 -8.79
CA HIS A 135 18.67 -11.25 -8.97
C HIS A 135 18.86 -10.07 -8.01
N VAL A 136 18.51 -8.87 -8.45
CA VAL A 136 18.58 -7.66 -7.63
C VAL A 136 17.28 -6.86 -7.79
N GLY A 137 16.50 -6.80 -6.71
CA GLY A 137 15.16 -6.22 -6.68
C GLY A 137 14.29 -7.01 -5.72
N GLY A 138 13.77 -6.37 -4.68
CA GLY A 138 13.15 -7.10 -3.58
C GLY A 138 11.74 -7.60 -3.88
N TYR A 139 11.10 -7.11 -4.94
CA TYR A 139 9.64 -7.01 -5.01
C TYR A 139 8.98 -7.77 -6.16
N ALA A 140 9.74 -8.01 -7.22
CA ALA A 140 9.27 -8.76 -8.37
C ALA A 140 9.52 -10.26 -8.20
N ALA A 141 8.74 -11.06 -8.93
CA ALA A 141 9.06 -12.47 -9.11
C ALA A 141 10.26 -12.64 -10.06
N PHE A 142 11.02 -13.72 -9.92
CA PHE A 142 12.10 -14.08 -10.85
C PHE A 142 12.27 -15.60 -10.94
N ARG A 143 12.88 -16.08 -12.04
CA ARG A 143 13.10 -17.51 -12.31
C ARG A 143 14.51 -17.78 -12.77
N PHE A 144 15.04 -18.94 -12.37
CA PHE A 144 16.27 -19.50 -12.95
C PHE A 144 15.99 -20.89 -13.52
N ASP A 145 16.51 -21.16 -14.72
CA ASP A 145 16.58 -22.51 -15.28
C ASP A 145 17.70 -23.29 -14.56
N ILE A 146 17.31 -24.35 -13.85
CA ILE A 146 18.24 -25.23 -13.12
C ILE A 146 18.42 -26.59 -13.79
N THR A 147 17.86 -26.79 -15.00
CA THR A 147 17.82 -28.08 -15.70
C THR A 147 19.20 -28.72 -15.84
N GLN A 148 20.22 -27.91 -16.17
CA GLN A 148 21.59 -28.39 -16.40
C GLN A 148 22.40 -28.59 -15.10
N TYR A 149 21.82 -28.22 -13.97
CA TYR A 149 22.50 -28.19 -12.67
C TYR A 149 21.98 -29.28 -11.74
N VAL A 150 20.80 -29.84 -12.02
CA VAL A 150 20.23 -30.92 -11.22
C VAL A 150 20.66 -32.30 -11.71
N THR A 151 21.04 -33.15 -10.76
CA THR A 151 21.17 -34.58 -10.92
C THR A 151 19.79 -35.23 -10.75
N PHE A 152 19.21 -35.65 -11.88
CA PHE A 152 17.93 -36.37 -11.88
C PHE A 152 18.05 -37.74 -11.21
N GLY A 153 17.08 -38.09 -10.37
CA GLY A 153 17.07 -39.30 -9.55
C GLY A 153 17.98 -39.24 -8.31
N GLY A 154 18.79 -38.18 -8.17
CA GLY A 154 19.66 -37.95 -7.03
C GLY A 154 19.16 -36.83 -6.10
N GLU A 155 19.87 -36.65 -5.00
CA GLU A 155 19.74 -35.48 -4.13
C GLU A 155 20.58 -34.33 -4.67
N ASN A 156 20.03 -33.12 -4.58
CA ASN A 156 20.69 -31.87 -4.97
C ASN A 156 20.55 -30.90 -3.80
N LEU A 157 21.64 -30.28 -3.38
CA LEU A 157 21.58 -29.23 -2.36
C LEU A 157 21.29 -27.88 -3.02
N LEU A 158 20.07 -27.40 -2.82
CA LEU A 158 19.69 -26.02 -3.14
C LEU A 158 20.13 -25.09 -2.02
N SER A 159 20.91 -24.07 -2.35
CA SER A 159 21.25 -22.98 -1.44
C SER A 159 20.86 -21.63 -2.04
N ILE A 160 20.18 -20.80 -1.25
CA ILE A 160 19.71 -19.46 -1.65
C ILE A 160 20.29 -18.46 -0.65
N VAL A 161 21.04 -17.49 -1.13
CA VAL A 161 21.58 -16.39 -0.30
C VAL A 161 20.74 -15.15 -0.58
N ALA A 162 20.04 -14.67 0.44
CA ALA A 162 19.31 -13.40 0.43
C ALA A 162 20.10 -12.35 1.19
N ASP A 163 20.24 -11.15 0.63
CA ASP A 163 21.07 -10.08 1.20
C ASP A 163 20.35 -8.73 1.11
N ASN A 164 19.96 -8.20 2.27
CA ASN A 164 19.39 -6.86 2.46
C ASN A 164 20.41 -5.85 3.04
N SER A 165 21.71 -6.14 2.99
CA SER A 165 22.75 -5.22 3.47
C SER A 165 22.59 -3.86 2.80
N ASN A 166 22.71 -2.81 3.60
CA ASN A 166 22.65 -1.44 3.11
C ASN A 166 23.67 -1.23 1.98
N ASN A 167 23.20 -0.68 0.86
CA ASN A 167 24.04 -0.40 -0.29
C ASN A 167 23.53 0.85 -1.00
N MET A 168 24.47 1.67 -1.48
CA MET A 168 24.18 2.88 -2.26
C MET A 168 24.27 2.59 -3.77
N GLU A 169 23.93 1.37 -4.18
CA GLU A 169 24.03 0.91 -5.58
C GLU A 169 22.67 0.48 -6.16
N TYR A 170 21.70 0.12 -5.32
CA TYR A 170 20.41 -0.43 -5.71
C TYR A 170 19.27 0.21 -4.91
N TYR A 171 18.05 0.16 -5.44
CA TYR A 171 16.87 0.71 -4.80
C TYR A 171 16.00 -0.36 -4.13
N PRO A 172 15.34 -0.03 -2.99
CA PRO A 172 15.47 1.23 -2.25
C PRO A 172 16.78 1.31 -1.47
N CYS A 173 17.27 2.53 -1.27
CA CYS A 173 18.47 2.82 -0.47
C CYS A 173 18.17 3.68 0.76
N PHE A 174 17.14 4.53 0.71
CA PHE A 174 16.69 5.37 1.82
C PHE A 174 15.20 5.62 1.68
N ALA A 175 14.40 5.23 2.68
CA ALA A 175 12.96 5.46 2.72
C ALA A 175 12.42 5.27 4.14
N ASP A 176 11.23 5.80 4.41
CA ASP A 176 10.51 5.66 5.67
C ASP A 176 9.76 4.32 5.78
N TYR A 177 10.44 3.19 5.51
CA TYR A 177 9.93 1.84 5.80
C TYR A 177 11.10 0.87 5.96
N THR A 178 10.90 -0.22 6.71
CA THR A 178 11.97 -1.20 6.96
C THR A 178 12.23 -2.09 5.73
N PHE A 179 13.49 -2.25 5.33
CA PHE A 179 13.89 -3.13 4.21
C PHE A 179 14.10 -4.57 4.71
N MET A 180 13.00 -5.28 4.93
CA MET A 180 13.02 -6.60 5.56
C MET A 180 13.62 -7.66 4.62
N GLY A 181 14.68 -8.34 5.06
CA GLY A 181 15.37 -9.34 4.26
C GLY A 181 14.77 -10.74 4.39
N GLY A 182 14.91 -11.55 3.33
CA GLY A 182 14.49 -12.96 3.33
C GLY A 182 13.68 -13.38 2.12
N ILE A 183 13.31 -14.67 2.11
CA ILE A 183 12.39 -15.26 1.13
C ILE A 183 10.97 -15.04 1.67
N TYR A 184 10.52 -13.80 1.59
CA TYR A 184 9.28 -13.34 2.24
C TYR A 184 8.02 -13.60 1.41
N ARG A 185 8.17 -14.14 0.19
CA ARG A 185 7.07 -14.73 -0.59
C ARG A 185 7.43 -16.14 -1.03
N ASN A 186 6.45 -16.85 -1.58
CA ASN A 186 6.58 -18.25 -1.97
C ASN A 186 7.76 -18.50 -2.92
N VAL A 187 8.35 -19.69 -2.79
CA VAL A 187 9.32 -20.26 -3.73
C VAL A 187 8.88 -21.67 -4.12
N GLN A 188 9.06 -22.03 -5.39
CA GLN A 188 8.67 -23.34 -5.91
C GLN A 188 9.60 -23.81 -7.02
N ILE A 189 9.60 -25.13 -7.26
CA ILE A 189 10.20 -25.73 -8.44
C ILE A 189 9.10 -25.96 -9.47
N ILE A 190 9.34 -25.53 -10.71
CA ILE A 190 8.45 -25.74 -11.85
C ILE A 190 9.11 -26.73 -12.80
N ILE A 191 8.41 -27.82 -13.12
CA ILE A 191 8.84 -28.81 -14.12
C ILE A 191 7.88 -28.73 -15.30
N ALA A 192 8.40 -28.45 -16.49
CA ALA A 192 7.63 -28.29 -17.72
C ALA A 192 8.21 -29.11 -18.88
N GLU A 193 7.40 -29.36 -19.91
CA GLU A 193 7.90 -29.96 -21.15
C GLU A 193 8.98 -29.09 -21.80
N LYS A 194 9.87 -29.69 -22.62
CA LYS A 194 10.95 -28.94 -23.31
C LYS A 194 10.43 -27.87 -24.25
N THR A 195 9.29 -28.14 -24.90
CA THR A 195 8.53 -27.14 -25.64
C THR A 195 7.40 -26.67 -24.74
N SER A 196 7.47 -25.42 -24.29
CA SER A 196 6.55 -24.81 -23.32
C SER A 196 6.36 -23.33 -23.61
N PHE A 197 5.38 -22.69 -22.99
CA PHE A 197 5.40 -21.22 -22.94
C PHE A 197 6.65 -20.75 -22.20
N ARG A 198 7.16 -19.60 -22.62
CA ARG A 198 8.43 -19.04 -22.16
C ARG A 198 8.34 -18.69 -20.67
N MET A 199 9.34 -19.08 -19.88
CA MET A 199 9.36 -18.84 -18.43
C MET A 199 10.41 -17.82 -17.99
N ASP A 200 11.44 -17.57 -18.81
CA ASP A 200 12.53 -16.61 -18.58
C ASP A 200 12.17 -15.16 -19.00
N ASP A 201 10.91 -14.89 -19.32
CA ASP A 201 10.41 -13.55 -19.59
C ASP A 201 10.10 -12.80 -18.29
N ARG A 202 11.14 -12.58 -17.47
CA ARG A 202 11.05 -11.89 -16.17
C ARG A 202 9.98 -12.45 -15.25
N ALA A 203 9.90 -13.77 -15.20
CA ALA A 203 8.90 -14.52 -14.44
C ALA A 203 7.43 -14.16 -14.73
N SER A 204 7.13 -13.44 -15.81
CA SER A 204 5.76 -13.26 -16.29
C SER A 204 5.20 -14.60 -16.79
N GLN A 205 3.92 -14.62 -17.14
CA GLN A 205 3.33 -15.77 -17.84
C GLN A 205 3.76 -15.84 -19.32
N ALA A 206 4.49 -14.83 -19.82
CA ALA A 206 4.76 -14.59 -21.23
C ALA A 206 3.51 -14.66 -22.11
N PHE A 207 2.37 -14.29 -21.54
CA PHE A 207 1.06 -14.22 -22.17
C PHE A 207 0.48 -12.83 -21.91
N TYR A 208 0.42 -12.01 -22.95
CA TYR A 208 0.02 -10.61 -22.89
C TYR A 208 -1.30 -10.43 -23.62
N ILE A 209 -2.28 -9.87 -22.91
CA ILE A 209 -3.64 -9.64 -23.42
C ILE A 209 -3.88 -8.14 -23.44
N LYS A 210 -4.12 -7.60 -24.64
CA LYS A 210 -4.35 -6.17 -24.85
C LYS A 210 -5.79 -5.94 -25.32
N PRO A 211 -6.74 -5.72 -24.39
CA PRO A 211 -8.10 -5.35 -24.72
C PRO A 211 -8.18 -3.86 -25.10
N SER A 212 -9.05 -3.55 -26.05
CA SER A 212 -9.49 -2.19 -26.37
C SER A 212 -10.99 -2.22 -26.67
N VAL A 213 -11.69 -1.11 -26.43
CA VAL A 213 -13.14 -1.06 -26.59
C VAL A 213 -13.60 0.26 -27.19
N ASN A 214 -14.51 0.18 -28.15
CA ASN A 214 -15.34 1.30 -28.56
C ASN A 214 -16.59 1.32 -27.67
N LEU A 215 -16.69 2.34 -26.81
CA LEU A 215 -17.77 2.45 -25.83
C LEU A 215 -19.15 2.68 -26.47
N THR A 216 -19.20 3.31 -27.65
CA THR A 216 -20.46 3.61 -28.36
C THR A 216 -21.08 2.34 -28.92
N ASP A 217 -20.27 1.56 -29.64
CA ASP A 217 -20.74 0.36 -30.34
C ASP A 217 -20.67 -0.90 -29.46
N LYS A 218 -20.03 -0.80 -28.27
CA LYS A 218 -19.72 -1.93 -27.38
C LYS A 218 -18.99 -3.07 -28.10
N VAL A 219 -18.09 -2.69 -29.00
CA VAL A 219 -17.24 -3.61 -29.74
C VAL A 219 -15.85 -3.59 -29.10
N GLY A 220 -15.41 -4.77 -28.65
CA GLY A 220 -14.08 -4.97 -28.09
C GLY A 220 -13.13 -5.59 -29.10
N THR A 221 -11.88 -5.18 -29.12
CA THR A 221 -10.79 -5.89 -29.81
C THR A 221 -9.83 -6.45 -28.77
N VAL A 222 -9.48 -7.73 -28.89
CA VAL A 222 -8.51 -8.40 -28.02
C VAL A 222 -7.33 -8.84 -28.86
N GLU A 223 -6.14 -8.31 -28.55
CA GLU A 223 -4.88 -8.86 -29.04
C GLU A 223 -4.28 -9.77 -27.97
N MET A 224 -3.96 -11.01 -28.35
CA MET A 224 -3.33 -12.01 -27.49
C MET A 224 -1.96 -12.37 -28.07
N ASN A 225 -0.92 -12.27 -27.25
CA ASN A 225 0.45 -12.59 -27.62
C ASN A 225 1.07 -13.54 -26.59
N VAL A 226 1.66 -14.63 -27.03
CA VAL A 226 2.39 -15.59 -26.19
C VAL A 226 3.81 -15.78 -26.71
N SER A 227 4.77 -16.02 -25.82
CA SER A 227 6.11 -16.49 -26.21
C SER A 227 6.28 -17.97 -25.90
N VAL A 228 6.94 -18.70 -26.79
CA VAL A 228 7.18 -20.16 -26.67
C VAL A 228 8.67 -20.45 -26.66
N THR A 229 9.12 -21.26 -25.70
CA THR A 229 10.41 -21.94 -25.71
C THR A 229 10.25 -23.26 -26.47
N LYS A 230 11.06 -23.49 -27.51
CA LYS A 230 11.03 -24.73 -28.30
C LYS A 230 12.14 -25.68 -27.89
N SER A 231 11.86 -26.97 -27.95
CA SER A 231 12.89 -28.00 -27.74
C SER A 231 13.91 -28.09 -28.88
N ASP A 232 13.50 -27.73 -30.10
CA ASP A 232 14.30 -27.69 -31.32
C ASP A 232 13.61 -26.78 -32.35
N GLU A 233 14.36 -26.17 -33.26
CA GLU A 233 13.83 -25.24 -34.27
C GLU A 233 12.85 -25.89 -35.26
N ASN A 234 12.95 -27.20 -35.48
CA ASN A 234 12.04 -27.95 -36.35
C ASN A 234 10.67 -28.18 -35.72
N VAL A 235 10.53 -27.99 -34.40
CA VAL A 235 9.22 -28.10 -33.75
C VAL A 235 8.36 -26.90 -34.14
N LYS A 236 7.21 -27.20 -34.73
CA LYS A 236 6.18 -26.24 -35.12
C LYS A 236 4.96 -26.44 -34.24
N PRO A 237 4.96 -25.87 -33.01
CA PRO A 237 3.81 -25.99 -32.15
C PRO A 237 2.63 -25.20 -32.73
N GLN A 238 1.42 -25.66 -32.46
CA GLN A 238 0.20 -24.89 -32.64
C GLN A 238 -0.23 -24.34 -31.28
N ILE A 239 -0.90 -23.20 -31.28
CA ILE A 239 -1.45 -22.59 -30.07
C ILE A 239 -2.95 -22.45 -30.28
N LYS A 240 -3.73 -23.04 -29.37
CA LYS A 240 -5.17 -22.82 -29.31
C LYS A 240 -5.45 -21.73 -28.29
N PHE A 241 -5.94 -20.59 -28.78
CA PHE A 241 -6.42 -19.48 -27.99
C PHE A 241 -7.93 -19.64 -27.77
N THR A 242 -8.38 -19.44 -26.54
CA THR A 242 -9.79 -19.47 -26.17
C THR A 242 -10.11 -18.30 -25.25
N ILE A 243 -11.23 -17.62 -25.48
CA ILE A 243 -11.75 -16.60 -24.57
C ILE A 243 -13.06 -17.10 -23.98
N PHE A 244 -13.17 -17.01 -22.67
CA PHE A 244 -14.37 -17.28 -21.91
C PHE A 244 -14.96 -16.00 -21.34
N ASP A 245 -16.27 -15.90 -21.32
CA ASP A 245 -17.00 -14.89 -20.55
C ASP A 245 -16.96 -15.19 -19.03
N GLN A 246 -17.52 -14.30 -18.20
CA GLN A 246 -17.49 -14.46 -16.74
C GLN A 246 -18.30 -15.69 -16.27
N GLU A 247 -19.31 -16.09 -17.04
CA GLU A 247 -20.10 -17.30 -16.83
C GLU A 247 -19.39 -18.59 -17.30
N LYS A 248 -18.17 -18.46 -17.86
CA LYS A 248 -17.34 -19.54 -18.42
C LYS A 248 -17.86 -20.13 -19.73
N ASN A 249 -18.66 -19.40 -20.49
CA ASN A 249 -19.01 -19.79 -21.86
C ASN A 249 -17.86 -19.44 -22.81
N GLU A 250 -17.52 -20.35 -23.72
CA GLU A 250 -16.57 -20.08 -24.80
C GLU A 250 -17.20 -19.10 -25.80
N ILE A 251 -16.60 -17.92 -25.95
CA ILE A 251 -17.07 -16.87 -26.88
C ILE A 251 -16.13 -16.67 -28.08
N PHE A 252 -14.92 -17.23 -28.01
CA PHE A 252 -13.97 -17.24 -29.11
C PHE A 252 -13.02 -18.42 -28.95
N THR A 253 -12.69 -19.09 -30.06
CA THR A 253 -11.60 -20.06 -30.13
C THR A 253 -10.92 -19.99 -31.49
N GLU A 254 -9.58 -20.05 -31.50
CA GLU A 254 -8.78 -20.14 -32.71
C GLU A 254 -7.52 -20.97 -32.44
N THR A 255 -7.18 -21.86 -33.37
CA THR A 255 -5.88 -22.57 -33.36
C THR A 255 -5.00 -21.98 -34.44
N SER A 256 -3.80 -21.54 -34.07
CA SER A 256 -2.86 -20.86 -34.95
C SER A 256 -1.43 -21.38 -34.77
N GLU A 257 -0.63 -21.35 -35.84
CA GLU A 257 0.84 -21.49 -35.74
C GLU A 257 1.51 -20.17 -35.33
N SER A 258 0.76 -19.05 -35.39
CA SER A 258 1.20 -17.75 -34.93
C SER A 258 1.18 -17.67 -33.40
N GLN A 259 2.21 -17.04 -32.84
CA GLN A 259 2.28 -16.67 -31.42
C GLN A 259 1.40 -15.45 -31.06
N LYS A 260 0.76 -14.84 -32.06
CA LYS A 260 -0.13 -13.68 -31.92
C LYS A 260 -1.44 -13.92 -32.66
N VAL A 261 -2.55 -13.64 -31.99
CA VAL A 261 -3.92 -13.63 -32.53
C VAL A 261 -4.59 -12.31 -32.15
N GLN A 262 -5.47 -11.82 -33.03
CA GLN A 262 -6.33 -10.68 -32.75
C GLN A 262 -7.76 -11.03 -33.15
N THR A 263 -8.71 -10.72 -32.26
CA THR A 263 -10.14 -10.96 -32.51
C THR A 263 -10.99 -9.77 -32.10
N VAL A 264 -12.21 -9.71 -32.63
CA VAL A 264 -13.22 -8.70 -32.35
C VAL A 264 -14.42 -9.39 -31.71
N LEU A 265 -14.88 -8.84 -30.59
CA LEU A 265 -16.03 -9.32 -29.82
C LEU A 265 -17.12 -8.24 -29.83
N GLU A 266 -18.34 -8.65 -30.12
CA GLU A 266 -19.52 -7.77 -30.07
C GLU A 266 -20.16 -7.81 -28.68
N ASN A 267 -20.85 -6.73 -28.31
CA ASN A 267 -21.61 -6.61 -27.06
C ASN A 267 -20.78 -6.89 -25.80
N VAL A 268 -19.53 -6.41 -25.74
CA VAL A 268 -18.65 -6.68 -24.61
C VAL A 268 -19.16 -6.05 -23.31
N HIS A 269 -18.92 -6.74 -22.21
CA HIS A 269 -19.14 -6.24 -20.86
C HIS A 269 -17.89 -5.51 -20.38
N LEU A 270 -18.09 -4.32 -19.80
CA LEU A 270 -16.98 -3.49 -19.32
C LEU A 270 -16.60 -3.90 -17.90
N TRP A 271 -15.29 -3.86 -17.64
CA TRP A 271 -14.80 -3.68 -16.28
C TRP A 271 -15.00 -2.20 -15.92
N ASP A 272 -15.93 -1.93 -15.01
CA ASP A 272 -16.34 -0.57 -14.59
C ASP A 272 -16.11 -0.34 -13.09
N GLY A 273 -14.95 -0.79 -12.61
CA GLY A 273 -14.58 -0.70 -11.20
C GLY A 273 -15.62 -1.41 -10.32
N LYS A 274 -15.87 -0.86 -9.13
CA LYS A 274 -16.83 -1.45 -8.17
C LYS A 274 -18.27 -1.55 -8.69
N VAL A 275 -18.63 -0.83 -9.76
CA VAL A 275 -19.97 -0.90 -10.36
C VAL A 275 -20.18 -2.24 -11.08
N SER A 276 -19.17 -2.70 -11.81
CA SER A 276 -19.21 -3.94 -12.58
C SER A 276 -17.78 -4.43 -12.84
N PRO A 277 -17.17 -5.19 -11.92
CA PRO A 277 -15.83 -5.75 -12.11
C PRO A 277 -15.85 -6.98 -13.04
N TYR A 278 -16.38 -6.82 -14.25
CA TYR A 278 -16.55 -7.93 -15.19
C TYR A 278 -15.19 -8.40 -15.71
N LEU A 279 -14.92 -9.69 -15.60
CA LEU A 279 -13.66 -10.32 -16.01
C LEU A 279 -13.92 -11.41 -17.03
N TYR A 280 -13.20 -11.35 -18.12
CA TYR A 280 -13.05 -12.44 -19.08
C TYR A 280 -11.83 -13.28 -18.70
N THR A 281 -11.80 -14.53 -19.18
CA THR A 281 -10.64 -15.41 -19.05
C THR A 281 -10.10 -15.72 -20.44
N ALA A 282 -8.82 -15.44 -20.68
CA ALA A 282 -8.14 -15.92 -21.88
C ALA A 282 -7.26 -17.13 -21.52
N LEU A 283 -7.31 -18.15 -22.37
CA LEU A 283 -6.58 -19.41 -22.24
C LEU A 283 -5.75 -19.63 -23.51
N ALA A 284 -4.47 -19.95 -23.35
CA ALA A 284 -3.63 -20.42 -24.44
C ALA A 284 -3.13 -21.84 -24.14
N GLU A 285 -3.43 -22.78 -25.03
CA GLU A 285 -3.02 -24.17 -24.98
C GLU A 285 -1.94 -24.43 -26.05
N LEU A 286 -0.74 -24.83 -25.65
CA LEU A 286 0.36 -25.16 -26.55
C LEU A 286 0.26 -26.61 -26.99
N ILE A 287 0.17 -26.85 -28.29
CA ILE A 287 -0.07 -28.17 -28.89
C ILE A 287 1.14 -28.60 -29.71
N VAL A 288 1.69 -29.77 -29.41
CA VAL A 288 2.77 -30.43 -30.16
C VAL A 288 2.32 -31.84 -30.52
N ASP A 289 2.46 -32.23 -31.78
CA ASP A 289 2.04 -33.54 -32.31
C ASP A 289 0.60 -33.95 -31.91
N GLY A 290 -0.31 -32.97 -31.93
CA GLY A 290 -1.73 -33.16 -31.58
C GLY A 290 -2.03 -33.30 -30.10
N LYS A 291 -1.05 -33.05 -29.21
CA LYS A 291 -1.22 -33.10 -27.74
C LYS A 291 -0.93 -31.74 -27.11
N THR A 292 -1.78 -31.33 -26.16
CA THR A 292 -1.50 -30.15 -25.33
C THR A 292 -0.34 -30.45 -24.38
N VAL A 293 0.76 -29.70 -24.49
CA VAL A 293 2.00 -29.88 -23.71
C VAL A 293 2.23 -28.79 -22.66
N ASP A 294 1.58 -27.63 -22.81
CA ASP A 294 1.63 -26.54 -21.83
C ASP A 294 0.38 -25.66 -21.94
N THR A 295 0.05 -24.95 -20.86
CA THR A 295 -1.14 -24.10 -20.77
C THR A 295 -0.84 -22.88 -19.92
N VAL A 296 -1.30 -21.70 -20.37
CA VAL A 296 -1.30 -20.46 -19.60
C VAL A 296 -2.68 -19.80 -19.67
N GLU A 297 -3.10 -19.21 -18.56
CA GLU A 297 -4.41 -18.59 -18.38
C GLU A 297 -4.27 -17.25 -17.66
N SER A 298 -4.98 -16.24 -18.11
CA SER A 298 -5.02 -14.93 -17.45
C SER A 298 -6.38 -14.26 -17.60
N HIS A 299 -6.78 -13.52 -16.57
CA HIS A 299 -7.98 -12.70 -16.60
C HIS A 299 -7.69 -11.35 -17.26
N PHE A 300 -8.71 -10.78 -17.92
CA PHE A 300 -8.63 -9.42 -18.46
C PHE A 300 -10.01 -8.75 -18.44
N GLY A 301 -10.04 -7.43 -18.59
CA GLY A 301 -11.28 -6.66 -18.63
C GLY A 301 -11.23 -5.54 -19.69
N PHE A 302 -12.36 -5.29 -20.35
CA PHE A 302 -12.49 -4.14 -21.24
C PHE A 302 -12.75 -2.87 -20.43
N ARG A 303 -11.83 -1.91 -20.50
CA ARG A 303 -12.04 -0.57 -19.94
C ARG A 303 -11.31 0.49 -20.73
N THR A 304 -11.73 1.74 -20.57
CA THR A 304 -10.92 2.91 -20.93
C THR A 304 -10.63 3.73 -19.68
N VAL A 305 -9.40 4.24 -19.57
CA VAL A 305 -9.02 5.20 -18.53
C VAL A 305 -8.46 6.44 -19.20
N VAL A 306 -8.94 7.59 -18.75
CA VAL A 306 -8.47 8.91 -19.16
C VAL A 306 -8.30 9.76 -17.91
N VAL A 307 -7.20 10.48 -17.83
CA VAL A 307 -7.00 11.50 -16.80
C VAL A 307 -6.75 12.83 -17.52
N ASN A 308 -7.44 13.88 -17.08
CA ASN A 308 -7.25 15.23 -17.59
C ASN A 308 -7.38 16.26 -16.46
N HIS A 309 -7.27 17.55 -16.78
CA HIS A 309 -7.33 18.65 -15.81
C HIS A 309 -8.58 18.64 -14.90
N THR A 310 -9.66 18.00 -15.34
CA THR A 310 -10.94 17.93 -14.62
C THR A 310 -11.10 16.64 -13.80
N GLY A 311 -10.14 15.71 -13.86
CA GLY A 311 -10.10 14.52 -13.02
C GLY A 311 -9.87 13.20 -13.77
N PHE A 312 -10.18 12.10 -13.08
CA PHE A 312 -10.08 10.73 -13.59
C PHE A 312 -11.41 10.27 -14.20
N PHE A 313 -11.34 9.53 -15.30
CA PHE A 313 -12.49 8.99 -16.03
C PHE A 313 -12.29 7.49 -16.27
N LEU A 314 -13.29 6.70 -15.90
CA LEU A 314 -13.39 5.27 -16.21
C LEU A 314 -14.56 5.09 -17.18
N ASN A 315 -14.31 4.48 -18.34
CA ASN A 315 -15.35 4.23 -19.34
C ASN A 315 -16.15 5.48 -19.74
N GLY A 316 -15.47 6.64 -19.82
CA GLY A 316 -16.06 7.95 -20.15
C GLY A 316 -16.79 8.65 -19.00
N ARG A 317 -16.92 8.00 -17.82
CA ARG A 317 -17.59 8.57 -16.64
C ARG A 317 -16.55 9.16 -15.66
N LYS A 318 -16.72 10.43 -15.28
CA LYS A 318 -15.90 11.06 -14.22
C LYS A 318 -16.03 10.27 -12.93
N MET A 319 -14.91 9.89 -12.34
CA MET A 319 -14.83 9.15 -11.10
C MET A 319 -13.62 9.64 -10.31
N GLN A 320 -13.85 10.32 -9.20
CA GLN A 320 -12.76 10.64 -8.27
C GLN A 320 -12.24 9.34 -7.65
N LEU A 321 -10.93 9.11 -7.74
CA LEU A 321 -10.27 8.02 -7.03
C LEU A 321 -10.17 8.39 -5.54
N ARG A 322 -10.92 7.66 -4.73
CA ARG A 322 -10.99 7.78 -3.27
C ARG A 322 -10.28 6.56 -2.70
N GLY A 323 -9.01 6.75 -2.38
CA GLY A 323 -8.12 5.66 -2.08
C GLY A 323 -7.32 5.80 -0.80
N VAL A 324 -6.59 4.73 -0.52
CA VAL A 324 -5.64 4.60 0.57
C VAL A 324 -4.34 4.04 -0.01
N SER A 325 -3.21 4.35 0.62
CA SER A 325 -1.97 3.63 0.39
C SER A 325 -1.90 2.39 1.29
N ARG A 326 -1.11 1.38 0.90
CA ARG A 326 -0.94 0.14 1.67
C ARG A 326 0.50 -0.37 1.60
N HIS A 327 1.14 -0.58 2.74
CA HIS A 327 2.39 -1.33 2.85
C HIS A 327 2.15 -2.84 3.03
N GLN A 328 3.13 -3.68 2.66
CA GLN A 328 3.00 -5.15 2.65
C GLN A 328 3.40 -5.85 3.95
N ASP A 329 3.44 -5.12 5.06
CA ASP A 329 3.83 -5.65 6.36
C ASP A 329 2.65 -5.77 7.34
N ARG A 330 2.88 -6.62 8.34
CA ARG A 330 1.97 -6.82 9.48
C ARG A 330 2.78 -7.07 10.75
N GLU A 331 2.21 -6.67 11.89
CA GLU A 331 2.82 -6.89 13.20
C GLU A 331 3.24 -8.34 13.40
N ASP A 332 4.47 -8.53 13.90
CA ASP A 332 5.10 -9.82 14.20
C ASP A 332 5.33 -10.77 13.01
N LYS A 333 4.93 -10.37 11.80
CA LYS A 333 5.17 -11.11 10.55
C LYS A 333 6.15 -10.40 9.62
N GLY A 334 6.30 -9.07 9.77
CA GLY A 334 7.01 -8.27 8.81
C GLY A 334 6.40 -8.43 7.42
N TRP A 335 7.22 -8.60 6.37
CA TRP A 335 6.76 -8.87 5.00
C TRP A 335 6.36 -10.32 4.75
N ALA A 336 6.60 -11.24 5.67
CA ALA A 336 6.24 -12.66 5.52
C ALA A 336 4.75 -12.90 5.85
N ILE A 337 3.87 -12.18 5.19
CA ILE A 337 2.42 -12.29 5.36
C ILE A 337 1.83 -13.36 4.43
N SER A 338 0.72 -13.96 4.86
CA SER A 338 -0.01 -14.96 4.08
C SER A 338 -0.99 -14.32 3.09
N ASN A 339 -1.44 -15.10 2.10
CA ASN A 339 -2.54 -14.66 1.22
C ASN A 339 -3.81 -14.36 2.01
N GLU A 340 -4.06 -15.06 3.12
CA GLU A 340 -5.18 -14.80 4.02
C GLU A 340 -5.06 -13.44 4.71
N ASP A 341 -3.85 -13.02 5.10
CA ASP A 341 -3.61 -11.67 5.63
C ASP A 341 -3.88 -10.60 4.57
N GLU A 342 -3.49 -10.84 3.32
CA GLU A 342 -3.76 -9.92 2.20
C GLU A 342 -5.26 -9.84 1.86
N ILE A 343 -5.98 -10.96 1.92
CA ILE A 343 -7.43 -10.98 1.76
C ILE A 343 -8.09 -10.15 2.86
N GLU A 344 -7.70 -10.32 4.12
CA GLU A 344 -8.22 -9.53 5.24
C GLU A 344 -7.95 -8.02 5.05
N ASP A 345 -6.72 -7.65 4.66
CA ASP A 345 -6.39 -6.25 4.37
C ASP A 345 -7.38 -5.66 3.35
N PHE A 346 -7.71 -6.41 2.29
CA PHE A 346 -8.65 -5.96 1.25
C PHE A 346 -10.12 -6.06 1.63
N GLU A 347 -10.50 -6.93 2.57
CA GLU A 347 -11.84 -6.90 3.18
C GLU A 347 -12.03 -5.63 4.00
N ILE A 348 -11.01 -5.20 4.75
CA ILE A 348 -11.04 -3.95 5.51
C ILE A 348 -11.08 -2.73 4.58
N ILE A 349 -10.28 -2.71 3.50
CA ILE A 349 -10.30 -1.64 2.48
C ILE A 349 -11.66 -1.58 1.76
N ASP A 350 -12.26 -2.73 1.46
CA ASP A 350 -13.59 -2.79 0.85
C ASP A 350 -14.69 -2.31 1.81
N GLU A 351 -14.58 -2.67 3.11
CA GLU A 351 -15.45 -2.16 4.17
C GLU A 351 -15.37 -0.63 4.31
N LEU A 352 -14.17 -0.06 4.22
CA LEU A 352 -13.95 1.40 4.21
C LEU A 352 -14.73 2.06 3.05
N GLY A 353 -14.91 1.35 1.94
CA GLY A 353 -15.57 1.86 0.74
C GLY A 353 -14.61 2.51 -0.26
N ALA A 354 -13.30 2.32 -0.10
CA ALA A 354 -12.31 2.80 -1.07
C ALA A 354 -12.57 2.18 -2.46
N ASN A 355 -12.33 2.96 -3.51
CA ASN A 355 -12.42 2.52 -4.91
C ASN A 355 -11.05 2.48 -5.61
N ALA A 356 -9.98 2.89 -4.91
CA ALA A 356 -8.62 2.84 -5.40
C ALA A 356 -7.63 2.51 -4.28
N VAL A 357 -6.50 1.92 -4.64
CA VAL A 357 -5.37 1.67 -3.74
C VAL A 357 -4.07 2.09 -4.42
N ARG A 358 -3.23 2.83 -3.70
CA ARG A 358 -1.84 3.07 -4.09
C ARG A 358 -0.96 2.02 -3.42
N LEU A 359 -0.38 1.14 -4.21
CA LEU A 359 0.56 0.11 -3.78
C LEU A 359 1.97 0.70 -3.69
N ALA A 360 2.15 1.56 -2.69
CA ALA A 360 3.43 2.16 -2.34
C ALA A 360 4.35 1.14 -1.62
N HIS A 361 5.68 1.22 -1.72
CA HIS A 361 6.49 1.98 -2.68
C HIS A 361 7.17 1.03 -3.67
N TYR A 362 6.48 -0.04 -4.04
CA TYR A 362 7.04 -1.17 -4.75
C TYR A 362 5.95 -2.13 -5.25
N GLN A 363 6.33 -3.00 -6.18
CA GLN A 363 5.47 -4.11 -6.61
C GLN A 363 5.04 -5.00 -5.43
N GLN A 364 3.74 -5.28 -5.35
CA GLN A 364 3.18 -6.15 -4.29
C GLN A 364 2.86 -7.56 -4.82
N ASN A 365 2.32 -8.42 -3.96
CA ASN A 365 2.03 -9.81 -4.31
C ASN A 365 0.92 -9.91 -5.37
N GLN A 366 0.99 -10.91 -6.25
CA GLN A 366 0.01 -11.13 -7.34
C GLN A 366 -1.43 -11.27 -6.82
N THR A 367 -1.61 -11.90 -5.65
CA THR A 367 -2.92 -12.07 -5.01
C THR A 367 -3.67 -10.75 -4.80
N ILE A 368 -2.95 -9.64 -4.56
CA ILE A 368 -3.55 -8.32 -4.37
C ILE A 368 -4.15 -7.79 -5.68
N TYR A 369 -3.44 -7.96 -6.79
CA TYR A 369 -3.92 -7.54 -8.10
C TYR A 369 -5.14 -8.37 -8.52
N ASP A 370 -5.13 -9.67 -8.28
CA ASP A 370 -6.29 -10.56 -8.50
C ASP A 370 -7.52 -10.11 -7.68
N ILE A 371 -7.33 -9.77 -6.39
CA ILE A 371 -8.41 -9.26 -5.54
C ILE A 371 -8.94 -7.93 -6.08
N CYS A 372 -8.06 -7.03 -6.52
CA CYS A 372 -8.47 -5.73 -7.04
C CYS A 372 -9.22 -5.83 -8.38
N ASP A 373 -8.79 -6.72 -9.27
CA ASP A 373 -9.51 -7.06 -10.50
C ASP A 373 -10.94 -7.51 -10.19
N GLN A 374 -11.09 -8.45 -9.25
CA GLN A 374 -12.38 -9.04 -8.88
C GLN A 374 -13.29 -8.08 -8.10
N LYS A 375 -12.72 -7.21 -7.26
CA LYS A 375 -13.48 -6.23 -6.46
C LYS A 375 -13.74 -4.93 -7.21
N GLY A 376 -13.09 -4.70 -8.35
CA GLY A 376 -13.22 -3.46 -9.09
C GLY A 376 -12.51 -2.27 -8.43
N ILE A 377 -11.42 -2.54 -7.71
CA ILE A 377 -10.60 -1.52 -7.05
C ILE A 377 -9.51 -1.10 -8.04
N VAL A 378 -9.36 0.20 -8.29
CA VAL A 378 -8.32 0.72 -9.19
C VAL A 378 -6.96 0.73 -8.49
N ILE A 379 -5.93 0.17 -9.12
CA ILE A 379 -4.57 0.16 -8.61
C ILE A 379 -3.74 1.27 -9.28
N ILE A 380 -2.94 1.89 -8.43
CA ILE A 380 -1.75 2.65 -8.79
C ILE A 380 -0.57 1.93 -8.15
N CYS A 381 0.41 1.46 -8.91
CA CYS A 381 1.58 0.76 -8.39
C CYS A 381 2.88 1.35 -8.94
N GLU A 382 3.95 1.27 -8.16
CA GLU A 382 5.21 1.97 -8.42
C GLU A 382 6.45 1.10 -8.19
N ILE A 383 7.57 1.51 -8.78
CA ILE A 383 8.91 1.03 -8.46
C ILE A 383 9.48 1.83 -7.27
N PRO A 384 10.47 1.29 -6.53
CA PRO A 384 11.07 1.96 -5.38
C PRO A 384 12.09 3.05 -5.77
N PHE A 385 11.82 3.86 -6.80
CA PHE A 385 12.60 5.08 -7.04
C PHE A 385 12.13 6.16 -6.08
N ILE A 386 12.74 6.18 -4.89
CA ILE A 386 12.26 6.95 -3.74
C ILE A 386 13.37 7.76 -3.07
N SER A 387 13.03 8.98 -2.64
CA SER A 387 13.82 9.89 -1.81
C SER A 387 15.15 10.39 -2.41
N VAL A 388 16.15 9.51 -2.54
CA VAL A 388 17.52 9.90 -2.90
C VAL A 388 17.89 9.37 -4.28
N PHE A 389 18.18 10.28 -5.21
CA PHE A 389 18.74 9.91 -6.51
C PHE A 389 20.19 9.44 -6.40
N LEU A 390 20.41 8.17 -6.73
CA LEU A 390 21.71 7.55 -6.91
C LEU A 390 22.19 7.76 -8.35
N ASN A 391 23.09 8.70 -8.57
CA ASN A 391 23.67 8.99 -9.89
C ASN A 391 24.71 7.92 -10.31
N SER A 392 24.22 6.75 -10.72
CA SER A 392 25.04 5.69 -11.30
C SER A 392 24.26 4.90 -12.36
N THR A 393 24.98 4.34 -13.34
CA THR A 393 24.37 3.44 -14.33
C THR A 393 23.79 2.19 -13.66
N LYS A 394 24.45 1.67 -12.63
CA LYS A 394 24.04 0.45 -11.92
C LYS A 394 22.70 0.60 -11.19
N SER A 395 22.50 1.72 -10.50
CA SER A 395 21.23 2.06 -9.84
C SER A 395 20.11 2.36 -10.85
N SER A 396 20.45 3.04 -11.95
CA SER A 396 19.53 3.33 -13.04
C SER A 396 19.05 2.05 -13.74
N ASP A 397 19.97 1.13 -14.06
CA ASP A 397 19.64 -0.17 -14.67
C ASP A 397 18.81 -1.04 -13.73
N ASN A 398 19.08 -0.99 -12.42
CA ASN A 398 18.26 -1.67 -11.42
C ASN A 398 16.80 -1.15 -11.40
N LEU A 399 16.59 0.16 -11.48
CA LEU A 399 15.23 0.71 -11.57
C LEU A 399 14.52 0.35 -12.88
N LYS A 400 15.23 0.41 -14.01
CA LYS A 400 14.69 -0.01 -15.31
C LYS A 400 14.29 -1.48 -15.30
N GLU A 401 15.10 -2.35 -14.70
CA GLU A 401 14.79 -3.77 -14.58
C GLU A 401 13.57 -4.00 -13.67
N GLN A 402 13.52 -3.37 -12.48
CA GLN A 402 12.35 -3.46 -11.61
C GLN A 402 11.06 -2.94 -12.29
N LEU A 403 11.16 -1.93 -13.14
CA LEU A 403 10.04 -1.41 -13.93
C LEU A 403 9.59 -2.41 -15.01
N VAL A 404 10.53 -3.03 -15.73
CA VAL A 404 10.25 -4.07 -16.73
C VAL A 404 9.56 -5.26 -16.07
N GLU A 405 10.08 -5.72 -14.93
CA GLU A 405 9.51 -6.82 -14.15
C GLU A 405 8.09 -6.49 -13.70
N MET A 406 7.89 -5.32 -13.08
CA MET A 406 6.56 -4.89 -12.62
C MET A 406 5.55 -4.81 -13.75
N ILE A 407 5.90 -4.20 -14.90
CA ILE A 407 4.96 -4.07 -16.02
C ILE A 407 4.65 -5.45 -16.61
N LYS A 408 5.66 -6.28 -16.88
CA LYS A 408 5.45 -7.58 -17.51
C LYS A 408 4.64 -8.54 -16.64
N GLN A 409 4.89 -8.55 -15.34
CA GLN A 409 4.19 -9.43 -14.42
C GLN A 409 2.74 -8.99 -14.19
N ASN A 410 2.46 -7.69 -14.31
CA ASN A 410 1.14 -7.12 -13.99
C ASN A 410 0.38 -6.59 -15.22
N PHE A 411 0.85 -6.88 -16.44
CA PHE A 411 0.32 -6.30 -17.69
C PHE A 411 -1.17 -6.58 -17.91
N ASN A 412 -1.63 -7.78 -17.55
CA ASN A 412 -2.98 -8.23 -17.85
C ASN A 412 -4.04 -7.72 -16.86
N HIS A 413 -3.64 -7.22 -15.69
CA HIS A 413 -4.57 -6.80 -14.64
C HIS A 413 -5.35 -5.54 -15.04
N PRO A 414 -6.68 -5.61 -15.30
CA PRO A 414 -7.48 -4.44 -15.61
C PRO A 414 -7.53 -3.41 -14.48
N CYS A 415 -7.36 -3.82 -13.23
CA CYS A 415 -7.33 -2.90 -12.08
C CYS A 415 -6.19 -1.89 -12.16
N VAL A 416 -5.03 -2.25 -12.72
CA VAL A 416 -3.87 -1.35 -12.78
C VAL A 416 -4.16 -0.25 -13.78
N ALA A 417 -4.28 0.99 -13.30
CA ALA A 417 -4.53 2.16 -14.14
C ALA A 417 -3.25 2.94 -14.47
N MET A 418 -2.29 2.96 -13.54
CA MET A 418 -1.10 3.79 -13.64
C MET A 418 0.16 3.09 -13.14
N TRP A 419 1.29 3.40 -13.78
CA TRP A 419 2.64 2.98 -13.40
C TRP A 419 3.40 4.14 -12.80
N GLY A 420 3.84 3.99 -11.55
CA GLY A 420 4.59 4.99 -10.82
C GLY A 420 6.07 4.83 -11.05
N VAL A 421 6.71 5.92 -11.47
CA VAL A 421 8.14 5.91 -11.80
C VAL A 421 8.99 6.63 -10.75
N MET A 422 8.39 7.39 -9.83
CA MET A 422 9.11 8.12 -8.78
C MET A 422 8.21 8.49 -7.59
N ASN A 423 8.80 8.58 -6.40
CA ASN A 423 8.19 9.14 -5.18
C ASN A 423 9.20 10.01 -4.41
N GLU A 424 8.89 11.28 -4.20
CA GLU A 424 9.70 12.22 -3.41
C GLU A 424 11.18 12.25 -3.82
N VAL A 425 11.44 12.03 -5.10
CA VAL A 425 12.78 12.26 -5.68
C VAL A 425 13.06 13.76 -5.66
N GLY A 426 14.33 14.15 -5.70
CA GLY A 426 14.74 15.54 -5.45
C GLY A 426 14.84 15.95 -3.98
N MET A 427 14.66 15.03 -3.00
CA MET A 427 14.80 15.33 -1.57
C MET A 427 16.16 15.94 -1.18
N ARG A 428 17.22 15.69 -1.97
CA ARG A 428 18.56 16.26 -1.81
C ARG A 428 18.94 17.24 -2.93
N GLY A 429 17.93 17.85 -3.54
CA GLY A 429 18.06 18.69 -4.72
C GLY A 429 17.85 17.90 -6.01
N GLU A 430 17.34 18.61 -7.02
CA GLU A 430 17.05 18.07 -8.34
C GLU A 430 18.27 18.20 -9.28
N SER A 431 18.42 17.29 -10.24
CA SER A 431 19.50 17.36 -11.24
C SER A 431 19.03 16.95 -12.65
N GLU A 432 19.78 17.37 -13.68
CA GLU A 432 19.47 16.97 -15.06
C GLU A 432 19.58 15.45 -15.29
N GLU A 433 20.50 14.77 -14.59
CA GLU A 433 20.61 13.31 -14.63
C GLU A 433 19.39 12.63 -13.99
N GLU A 434 18.84 13.20 -12.91
CA GLU A 434 17.59 12.73 -12.30
C GLU A 434 16.42 12.89 -13.28
N TYR A 435 16.28 14.07 -13.90
CA TYR A 435 15.24 14.31 -14.92
C TYR A 435 15.37 13.35 -16.10
N GLN A 436 16.60 13.11 -16.57
CA GLN A 436 16.87 12.21 -17.68
C GLN A 436 16.47 10.77 -17.34
N LEU A 437 16.76 10.30 -16.12
CA LEU A 437 16.31 8.97 -15.69
C LEU A 437 14.78 8.87 -15.65
N VAL A 438 14.07 9.89 -15.13
CA VAL A 438 12.59 9.89 -15.13
C VAL A 438 12.03 9.88 -16.56
N ARG A 439 12.63 10.63 -17.50
CA ARG A 439 12.26 10.58 -18.92
C ARG A 439 12.44 9.18 -19.51
N GLU A 440 13.55 8.53 -19.20
CA GLU A 440 13.84 7.17 -19.66
C GLU A 440 12.87 6.14 -19.09
N LEU A 441 12.53 6.24 -17.79
CA LEU A 441 11.54 5.37 -17.16
C LEU A 441 10.15 5.60 -17.77
N ASN A 442 9.75 6.86 -17.98
CA ASN A 442 8.49 7.17 -18.65
C ASN A 442 8.44 6.60 -20.09
N GLN A 443 9.50 6.79 -20.87
CA GLN A 443 9.61 6.23 -22.21
C GLN A 443 9.54 4.70 -22.19
N LEU A 444 10.23 4.04 -21.26
CA LEU A 444 10.23 2.59 -21.10
C LEU A 444 8.81 2.07 -20.80
N VAL A 445 8.03 2.78 -19.99
CA VAL A 445 6.59 2.47 -19.82
C VAL A 445 5.87 2.54 -21.16
N LYS A 446 6.07 3.60 -21.96
CA LYS A 446 5.37 3.73 -23.26
C LYS A 446 5.77 2.67 -24.28
N GLU A 447 7.00 2.18 -24.21
CA GLU A 447 7.50 1.08 -25.06
C GLU A 447 6.89 -0.27 -24.67
N LEU A 448 6.77 -0.55 -23.36
CA LEU A 448 6.26 -1.82 -22.84
C LEU A 448 4.72 -1.86 -22.77
N ASP A 449 4.09 -0.76 -22.37
CA ASP A 449 2.66 -0.62 -22.16
C ASP A 449 2.16 0.79 -22.48
N ASN A 450 1.77 0.99 -23.74
CA ASN A 450 1.15 2.22 -24.19
C ASN A 450 -0.35 2.35 -23.85
N THR A 451 -0.92 1.45 -23.04
CA THR A 451 -2.34 1.49 -22.64
C THR A 451 -2.56 2.11 -21.26
N ARG A 452 -1.49 2.34 -20.51
CA ARG A 452 -1.54 2.87 -19.15
C ARG A 452 -0.78 4.20 -19.02
N ILE A 453 -1.14 4.90 -17.96
CA ILE A 453 -0.68 6.25 -17.64
C ILE A 453 0.55 6.15 -16.74
N THR A 454 1.54 7.03 -16.90
CA THR A 454 2.64 7.18 -15.95
C THR A 454 2.33 8.23 -14.90
N TYR A 455 2.73 7.99 -13.66
CA TYR A 455 2.62 8.99 -12.60
C TYR A 455 3.92 9.18 -11.81
N GLY A 456 4.07 10.37 -11.24
CA GLY A 456 5.06 10.69 -10.22
C GLY A 456 4.41 11.27 -8.96
N ALA A 457 4.96 10.95 -7.79
CA ALA A 457 4.57 11.55 -6.52
C ALA A 457 5.66 12.51 -6.04
N MET A 458 5.30 13.77 -5.82
CA MET A 458 6.20 14.85 -5.44
C MET A 458 6.11 15.12 -3.95
N MET A 459 7.22 15.54 -3.34
CA MET A 459 7.22 15.96 -1.95
C MET A 459 6.60 17.36 -1.81
N LEU A 460 6.13 17.70 -0.61
CA LEU A 460 5.55 19.03 -0.33
C LEU A 460 6.47 20.19 -0.75
N SER A 461 7.79 20.04 -0.61
CA SER A 461 8.76 21.08 -0.97
C SER A 461 9.14 21.13 -2.45
N THR A 462 8.67 20.20 -3.29
CA THR A 462 8.98 20.27 -4.73
C THR A 462 8.37 21.55 -5.32
N PRO A 463 9.17 22.45 -5.91
CA PRO A 463 8.67 23.70 -6.47
C PRO A 463 7.54 23.48 -7.48
N ALA A 464 6.56 24.39 -7.50
CA ALA A 464 5.42 24.27 -8.39
C ALA A 464 5.81 24.32 -9.89
N ASP A 465 6.94 24.96 -10.22
CA ASP A 465 7.55 25.04 -11.55
C ASP A 465 8.67 24.00 -11.79
N SER A 466 8.85 23.04 -10.89
CA SER A 466 9.86 21.98 -11.04
C SER A 466 9.73 21.24 -12.37
N THR A 467 10.86 20.88 -12.96
CA THR A 467 10.90 20.06 -14.18
C THR A 467 10.28 18.69 -13.93
N LEU A 468 10.38 18.11 -12.72
CA LEU A 468 9.77 16.83 -12.36
C LEU A 468 8.26 16.80 -12.63
N ASN A 469 7.59 17.94 -12.47
CA ASN A 469 6.14 18.05 -12.66
C ASN A 469 5.68 17.76 -14.11
N ILE A 470 6.57 17.82 -15.10
CA ILE A 470 6.24 17.66 -16.53
C ILE A 470 6.85 16.42 -17.18
N LEU A 471 7.44 15.50 -16.40
CA LEU A 471 8.13 14.32 -16.95
C LEU A 471 7.24 13.08 -17.10
N THR A 472 6.12 13.05 -16.40
CA THR A 472 5.13 11.96 -16.39
C THR A 472 3.77 12.46 -16.90
N ASP A 473 2.87 11.55 -17.28
CA ASP A 473 1.57 11.94 -17.81
C ASP A 473 0.70 12.67 -16.77
N VAL A 474 0.79 12.27 -15.50
CA VAL A 474 0.04 12.86 -14.38
C VAL A 474 0.91 12.95 -13.13
N ILE A 475 0.59 13.90 -12.26
CA ILE A 475 1.35 14.09 -11.02
C ILE A 475 0.45 14.04 -9.78
N GLY A 476 1.08 13.77 -8.65
CA GLY A 476 0.49 13.92 -7.33
C GLY A 476 1.50 14.53 -6.37
N TYR A 477 0.98 15.15 -5.30
CA TYR A 477 1.81 15.68 -4.23
C TYR A 477 1.49 14.98 -2.91
N ASN A 478 2.53 14.72 -2.14
CA ASN A 478 2.48 14.24 -0.77
C ASN A 478 2.37 15.46 0.14
N LEU A 479 1.15 15.77 0.60
CA LEU A 479 0.86 16.98 1.35
C LEU A 479 0.41 16.66 2.78
N TYR A 480 1.10 17.26 3.73
CA TYR A 480 0.93 17.03 5.17
C TYR A 480 0.69 18.32 5.94
N GLY A 481 0.09 19.34 5.29
CA GLY A 481 -0.25 20.61 5.93
C GLY A 481 -1.18 20.39 7.13
N GLY A 482 -0.81 20.94 8.29
CA GLY A 482 -1.46 20.68 9.57
C GLY A 482 -0.74 19.62 10.42
N TRP A 483 -0.15 18.59 9.81
CA TRP A 483 0.69 17.64 10.53
C TRP A 483 2.11 18.18 10.61
N TYR A 484 2.90 18.05 9.54
CA TYR A 484 4.32 18.45 9.55
C TYR A 484 4.51 19.96 9.46
N ILE A 485 3.81 20.67 8.58
CA ILE A 485 4.10 22.10 8.35
C ILE A 485 2.80 22.89 8.31
N GLY A 486 2.83 24.07 8.93
CA GLY A 486 1.70 25.01 8.94
C GLY A 486 0.39 24.38 9.43
N ASP A 487 -0.71 24.90 8.91
CA ASP A 487 -2.07 24.41 9.17
C ASP A 487 -2.70 23.82 7.89
N PHE A 488 -3.98 23.42 7.98
CA PHE A 488 -4.71 22.83 6.86
C PHE A 488 -4.80 23.75 5.63
N SER A 489 -4.74 25.08 5.81
CA SER A 489 -4.83 26.05 4.71
C SER A 489 -3.61 26.01 3.79
N LEU A 490 -2.47 25.50 4.27
CA LEU A 490 -1.29 25.26 3.46
C LEU A 490 -1.59 24.30 2.30
N ASN A 491 -2.38 23.23 2.56
CA ASN A 491 -2.76 22.28 1.52
C ASN A 491 -3.59 22.97 0.42
N CYS A 492 -4.54 23.84 0.81
CA CYS A 492 -5.32 24.63 -0.16
C CYS A 492 -4.42 25.51 -1.03
N TYR A 493 -3.50 26.25 -0.39
CA TYR A 493 -2.59 27.15 -1.05
C TYR A 493 -1.69 26.42 -2.06
N LEU A 494 -1.06 25.32 -1.63
CA LEU A 494 -0.16 24.55 -2.48
C LEU A 494 -0.88 23.93 -3.68
N ILE A 495 -2.07 23.36 -3.47
CA ILE A 495 -2.88 22.81 -4.58
C ILE A 495 -3.18 23.89 -5.61
N ASP A 496 -3.58 25.09 -5.18
CA ASP A 496 -3.90 26.20 -6.09
C ASP A 496 -2.64 26.74 -6.78
N LEU A 497 -1.53 26.86 -6.05
CA LEU A 497 -0.23 27.28 -6.59
C LEU A 497 0.25 26.33 -7.68
N ILE A 498 0.26 25.02 -7.41
CA ILE A 498 0.69 23.98 -8.35
C ILE A 498 -0.18 24.00 -9.59
N ARG A 499 -1.51 24.12 -9.45
CA ARG A 499 -2.42 24.19 -10.60
C ARG A 499 -2.20 25.42 -11.47
N ASN A 500 -1.82 26.54 -10.87
CA ASN A 500 -1.61 27.79 -11.58
C ASN A 500 -0.27 27.83 -12.31
N ILE A 501 0.75 27.17 -11.77
CA ILE A 501 2.14 27.24 -12.26
C ILE A 501 2.51 26.03 -13.11
N SER A 502 2.17 24.82 -12.66
CA SER A 502 2.58 23.59 -13.34
C SER A 502 1.92 23.51 -14.71
N ALA A 503 2.75 23.27 -15.73
CA ALA A 503 2.26 23.03 -17.09
C ALA A 503 1.57 21.67 -17.22
N ASN A 504 1.72 20.78 -16.24
CA ASN A 504 1.02 19.50 -16.20
C ASN A 504 -0.35 19.65 -15.54
N GLY A 505 -1.36 19.08 -16.20
CA GLY A 505 -2.74 19.41 -15.96
C GLY A 505 -3.43 18.71 -14.79
N PRO A 506 -3.30 17.37 -14.69
CA PRO A 506 -4.01 16.61 -13.68
C PRO A 506 -3.20 16.48 -12.39
N LEU A 507 -3.80 16.86 -11.26
CA LEU A 507 -3.21 16.79 -9.92
C LEU A 507 -3.99 15.86 -8.98
N SER A 508 -3.28 15.19 -8.08
CA SER A 508 -3.82 14.41 -6.95
C SER A 508 -3.10 14.73 -5.65
N LEU A 509 -3.66 14.24 -4.54
CA LEU A 509 -2.92 14.04 -3.29
C LEU A 509 -2.51 12.56 -3.20
N THR A 510 -1.24 12.26 -3.43
CA THR A 510 -0.70 10.90 -3.41
C THR A 510 -0.42 10.39 -2.00
N GLU A 511 -0.27 11.32 -1.05
CA GLU A 511 -0.21 11.06 0.38
C GLU A 511 -0.79 12.23 1.16
N TYR A 512 -1.51 11.91 2.22
CA TYR A 512 -1.89 12.82 3.30
C TYR A 512 -2.32 12.00 4.52
N GLY A 513 -1.94 12.43 5.71
CA GLY A 513 -2.31 11.75 6.95
C GLY A 513 -1.66 12.38 8.18
N ALA A 514 -2.10 11.96 9.36
CA ALA A 514 -1.53 12.35 10.64
C ALA A 514 -1.34 11.11 11.51
N GLU A 515 -0.33 11.13 12.39
CA GLU A 515 -0.07 10.04 13.30
C GLU A 515 -1.15 9.98 14.39
N ALA A 516 -1.46 8.77 14.86
CA ALA A 516 -2.26 8.57 16.06
C ALA A 516 -1.74 7.38 16.86
N ASN A 517 -1.43 7.63 18.13
CA ASN A 517 -1.22 6.59 19.13
C ASN A 517 -2.50 6.44 19.95
N LEU A 518 -3.04 5.22 20.00
CA LEU A 518 -4.30 4.91 20.69
C LEU A 518 -4.26 5.09 22.21
N LYS A 519 -3.10 5.40 22.77
CA LYS A 519 -2.96 5.79 24.17
C LYS A 519 -3.39 7.24 24.43
N TYR A 520 -3.22 8.12 23.45
CA TYR A 520 -3.35 9.56 23.68
C TYR A 520 -4.69 10.10 23.23
N HIS A 521 -5.23 10.99 24.06
CA HIS A 521 -6.55 11.56 23.89
C HIS A 521 -6.58 13.01 24.38
N SER A 522 -7.35 13.86 23.69
CA SER A 522 -7.43 15.28 24.03
C SER A 522 -8.81 15.85 23.73
N ASP A 523 -9.34 16.65 24.67
CA ASP A 523 -10.54 17.46 24.43
C ASP A 523 -10.22 18.69 23.55
N ASN A 524 -8.94 19.05 23.42
CA ASN A 524 -8.45 20.15 22.60
C ASN A 524 -7.33 19.64 21.68
N PRO A 525 -7.65 18.78 20.69
CA PRO A 525 -6.63 18.12 19.89
C PRO A 525 -5.81 19.13 19.08
N VAL A 526 -4.49 19.01 19.15
CA VAL A 526 -3.52 19.86 18.43
C VAL A 526 -2.48 19.02 17.72
N SER A 527 -1.84 19.61 16.70
CA SER A 527 -0.80 18.91 15.94
C SER A 527 0.31 18.41 16.87
N HIS A 528 0.80 17.20 16.60
CA HIS A 528 1.83 16.50 17.38
C HIS A 528 1.49 16.17 18.85
N ASP A 529 0.22 16.24 19.27
CA ASP A 529 -0.21 15.57 20.52
C ASP A 529 -0.40 14.05 20.34
N TYR A 530 -0.35 13.57 19.08
CA TYR A 530 -0.53 12.16 18.67
C TYR A 530 -1.85 11.54 19.10
N SER A 531 -2.83 12.36 19.48
CA SER A 531 -4.15 11.91 19.88
C SER A 531 -4.94 11.37 18.70
N GLU A 532 -5.79 10.39 18.98
CA GLU A 532 -6.73 9.89 17.98
C GLU A 532 -7.72 10.97 17.52
N GLU A 533 -8.11 11.86 18.43
CA GLU A 533 -8.96 13.01 18.14
C GLU A 533 -8.31 13.97 17.13
N TYR A 534 -6.99 14.23 17.24
CA TYR A 534 -6.29 15.07 16.27
C TYR A 534 -6.21 14.41 14.88
N GLN A 535 -5.87 13.12 14.80
CA GLN A 535 -5.88 12.42 13.52
C GLN A 535 -7.27 12.48 12.85
N THR A 536 -8.33 12.31 13.65
CA THR A 536 -9.70 12.40 13.16
C THR A 536 -10.03 13.80 12.63
N LEU A 537 -9.66 14.85 13.37
CA LEU A 537 -9.79 16.25 12.94
C LEU A 537 -9.03 16.50 11.62
N PHE A 538 -7.78 16.04 11.54
CA PHE A 538 -6.94 16.19 10.35
C PHE A 538 -7.63 15.62 9.10
N HIS A 539 -8.18 14.41 9.19
CA HIS A 539 -8.87 13.79 8.05
C HIS A 539 -10.18 14.50 7.69
N ILE A 540 -10.94 14.99 8.67
CA ILE A 540 -12.15 15.78 8.42
C ILE A 540 -11.81 17.06 7.64
N GLU A 541 -10.84 17.84 8.12
CA GLU A 541 -10.48 19.10 7.48
C GLU A 541 -9.85 18.90 6.09
N THR A 542 -8.93 17.94 5.97
CA THR A 542 -8.30 17.65 4.67
C THR A 542 -9.31 17.11 3.65
N TYR A 543 -10.30 16.33 4.08
CA TYR A 543 -11.35 15.85 3.19
C TYR A 543 -12.22 16.98 2.63
N LYS A 544 -12.54 18.02 3.43
CA LYS A 544 -13.25 19.21 2.94
C LYS A 544 -12.48 19.86 1.79
N ILE A 545 -11.17 20.04 1.96
CA ILE A 545 -10.27 20.57 0.92
C ILE A 545 -10.34 19.69 -0.33
N ILE A 546 -10.22 18.37 -0.19
CA ILE A 546 -10.27 17.44 -1.32
C ILE A 546 -11.61 17.55 -2.10
N GLN A 547 -12.73 17.79 -1.42
CA GLN A 547 -14.03 17.93 -2.08
C GLN A 547 -14.20 19.26 -2.81
N GLU A 548 -13.46 20.29 -2.44
CA GLU A 548 -13.49 21.62 -3.09
C GLU A 548 -12.57 21.71 -4.31
N LYS A 549 -11.67 20.72 -4.51
CA LYS A 549 -10.64 20.74 -5.56
C LYS A 549 -10.89 19.67 -6.62
N ASP A 550 -10.64 19.98 -7.89
CA ASP A 550 -10.78 19.05 -9.02
C ASP A 550 -9.62 18.04 -9.12
N LEU A 551 -9.36 17.29 -8.05
CA LEU A 551 -8.28 16.29 -8.00
C LEU A 551 -8.69 14.99 -8.71
N TRP A 552 -7.77 14.38 -9.47
CA TRP A 552 -8.05 13.09 -10.10
C TRP A 552 -8.13 11.95 -9.07
N GLY A 553 -7.42 12.08 -7.95
CA GLY A 553 -7.47 11.14 -6.84
C GLY A 553 -6.94 11.71 -5.53
N SER A 554 -7.23 11.02 -4.44
CA SER A 554 -6.63 11.24 -3.13
C SER A 554 -6.36 9.91 -2.43
N PHE A 555 -5.16 9.76 -1.84
CA PHE A 555 -4.71 8.53 -1.20
C PHE A 555 -4.27 8.81 0.24
N VAL A 556 -5.02 8.25 1.19
CA VAL A 556 -4.67 8.36 2.61
C VAL A 556 -3.34 7.66 2.87
N TRP A 557 -2.40 8.35 3.52
CA TRP A 557 -1.19 7.78 4.06
C TRP A 557 -1.41 7.53 5.56
N ASN A 558 -1.68 6.30 6.02
CA ASN A 558 -1.76 5.04 5.26
C ASN A 558 -3.04 4.28 5.67
N MET A 559 -3.37 3.17 5.00
CA MET A 559 -4.47 2.31 5.43
C MET A 559 -4.19 1.67 6.79
N PHE A 560 -2.95 1.19 6.98
CA PHE A 560 -2.52 0.47 8.17
C PHE A 560 -1.27 1.14 8.74
N ASP A 561 -1.12 1.11 10.06
CA ASP A 561 0.18 1.41 10.67
C ASP A 561 1.21 0.40 10.13
N PHE A 562 2.48 0.80 10.01
CA PHE A 562 3.50 -0.04 9.38
C PHE A 562 4.89 0.22 9.96
N ALA A 563 5.80 -0.74 9.78
CA ALA A 563 7.14 -0.72 10.34
C ALA A 563 8.06 0.25 9.59
N SER A 564 8.68 1.15 10.36
CA SER A 564 9.76 2.02 9.90
C SER A 564 10.85 2.04 10.96
N GLY A 565 11.92 1.29 10.71
CA GLY A 565 13.05 1.18 11.66
C GLY A 565 13.61 2.54 12.05
N ILE A 566 13.58 3.53 11.17
CA ILE A 566 14.16 4.86 11.45
C ILE A 566 13.30 5.76 12.37
N ARG A 567 12.07 5.36 12.72
CA ARG A 567 11.15 6.18 13.53
C ARG A 567 11.29 5.94 15.03
N ASP A 568 11.23 7.03 15.78
CA ASP A 568 11.13 7.09 17.25
C ASP A 568 10.30 8.33 17.62
N GLU A 569 8.98 8.22 17.47
CA GLU A 569 8.06 9.35 17.63
C GLU A 569 6.72 8.91 18.23
N GLY A 570 5.93 9.85 18.77
CA GLY A 570 4.60 9.54 19.31
C GLY A 570 4.58 8.47 20.39
N GLY A 571 5.69 8.29 21.12
CA GLY A 571 5.86 7.26 22.15
C GLY A 571 5.99 5.83 21.63
N VAL A 572 6.17 5.61 20.32
CA VAL A 572 6.39 4.29 19.71
C VAL A 572 7.66 4.31 18.86
N LYS A 573 8.49 3.29 19.02
CA LYS A 573 9.70 3.09 18.21
C LYS A 573 9.43 2.13 17.05
N GLY A 574 10.07 2.37 15.92
CA GLY A 574 10.05 1.45 14.78
C GLY A 574 8.73 1.46 14.00
N ARG A 575 7.87 2.48 14.17
CA ARG A 575 6.50 2.48 13.64
C ARG A 575 6.11 3.84 13.06
N ASN A 576 5.48 3.80 11.89
CA ASN A 576 4.64 4.88 11.39
C ASN A 576 3.19 4.53 11.75
N ASN A 577 2.56 5.34 12.60
CA ASN A 577 1.20 5.15 13.11
C ASN A 577 0.18 6.08 12.44
N LYS A 578 0.41 6.46 11.17
CA LYS A 578 -0.58 7.21 10.36
C LYS A 578 -1.72 6.34 9.83
N GLY A 579 -1.72 5.05 10.12
CA GLY A 579 -2.76 4.12 9.68
C GLY A 579 -4.15 4.54 10.16
N LEU A 580 -5.17 4.27 9.33
CA LEU A 580 -6.57 4.27 9.75
C LEU A 580 -6.90 3.05 10.62
N VAL A 581 -6.07 2.01 10.54
CA VAL A 581 -6.18 0.75 11.27
C VAL A 581 -4.82 0.39 11.86
N THR A 582 -4.81 -0.22 13.04
CA THR A 582 -3.58 -0.64 13.72
C THR A 582 -2.78 -1.67 12.93
N PHE A 583 -1.49 -1.79 13.25
CA PHE A 583 -0.55 -2.64 12.50
C PHE A 583 -0.96 -4.12 12.48
N ASP A 584 -1.59 -4.60 13.56
CA ASP A 584 -2.13 -5.95 13.71
C ASP A 584 -3.50 -6.16 13.06
N ARG A 585 -4.05 -5.12 12.41
CA ARG A 585 -5.37 -5.07 11.76
C ARG A 585 -6.58 -5.17 12.71
N LYS A 586 -6.38 -5.18 14.03
CA LYS A 586 -7.48 -5.44 14.99
C LYS A 586 -8.30 -4.20 15.34
N THR A 587 -7.68 -3.02 15.38
CA THR A 587 -8.34 -1.80 15.84
C THR A 587 -8.47 -0.80 14.70
N LYS A 588 -9.72 -0.52 14.31
CA LYS A 588 -10.07 0.59 13.41
C LYS A 588 -10.13 1.88 14.23
N LYS A 589 -9.34 2.88 13.84
CA LYS A 589 -9.33 4.21 14.46
C LYS A 589 -10.58 4.99 14.06
N ASP A 590 -10.92 6.07 14.74
CA ASP A 590 -12.11 6.87 14.42
C ASP A 590 -12.07 7.44 12.99
N SER A 591 -10.87 7.78 12.51
CA SER A 591 -10.58 8.20 11.14
C SER A 591 -11.02 7.15 10.09
N PHE A 592 -10.94 5.85 10.38
CA PHE A 592 -11.50 4.80 9.51
C PHE A 592 -13.01 4.98 9.32
N TYR A 593 -13.74 5.21 10.41
CA TYR A 593 -15.20 5.34 10.37
C TYR A 593 -15.64 6.66 9.71
N PHE A 594 -14.82 7.72 9.80
CA PHE A 594 -15.03 8.93 9.02
C PHE A 594 -15.08 8.62 7.51
N TYR A 595 -14.04 7.98 6.98
CA TYR A 595 -13.99 7.62 5.57
C TYR A 595 -15.08 6.60 5.19
N LYS A 596 -15.40 5.65 6.08
CA LYS A 596 -16.52 4.73 5.87
C LYS A 596 -17.85 5.48 5.70
N ALA A 597 -18.10 6.53 6.48
CA ALA A 597 -19.29 7.37 6.33
C ALA A 597 -19.29 8.09 4.98
N MET A 598 -18.12 8.56 4.53
CA MET A 598 -17.98 9.29 3.28
C MET A 598 -18.09 8.40 2.04
N TRP A 599 -17.50 7.21 2.07
CA TRP A 599 -17.24 6.41 0.87
C TRP A 599 -18.10 5.14 0.76
N ASN A 600 -18.41 4.47 1.87
CA ASN A 600 -19.19 3.24 1.82
C ASN A 600 -20.68 3.54 1.60
N THR A 601 -21.24 2.99 0.53
CA THR A 601 -22.66 3.16 0.15
C THR A 601 -23.50 1.91 0.32
N THR A 602 -22.90 0.77 0.71
CA THR A 602 -23.54 -0.55 0.69
C THR A 602 -23.80 -1.10 2.09
N HIS A 603 -22.99 -0.73 3.09
CA HIS A 603 -23.06 -1.23 4.46
C HIS A 603 -23.49 -0.11 5.41
N PRO A 604 -24.79 -0.02 5.76
CA PRO A 604 -25.27 0.94 6.75
C PRO A 604 -24.54 0.76 8.09
N PHE A 605 -24.10 1.86 8.70
CA PHE A 605 -23.50 1.84 10.02
C PHE A 605 -23.70 3.17 10.75
N VAL A 606 -23.50 3.16 12.06
CA VAL A 606 -23.29 4.36 12.88
C VAL A 606 -22.13 4.08 13.83
N HIS A 607 -21.31 5.09 14.11
CA HIS A 607 -20.15 5.01 14.99
C HIS A 607 -20.08 6.25 15.89
N ILE A 608 -19.97 6.03 17.20
CA ILE A 608 -19.65 7.06 18.20
C ILE A 608 -18.12 7.16 18.31
N CYS A 609 -17.58 8.36 18.16
CA CYS A 609 -16.14 8.59 18.26
C CYS A 609 -15.65 8.66 19.72
N SER A 610 -14.33 8.62 19.89
CA SER A 610 -13.59 8.81 21.14
C SER A 610 -13.91 7.78 22.22
N LYS A 611 -14.32 6.56 21.83
CA LYS A 611 -14.64 5.48 22.79
C LYS A 611 -13.47 5.08 23.69
N ARG A 612 -12.24 5.28 23.21
CA ARG A 612 -11.01 5.01 23.98
C ARG A 612 -10.65 6.15 24.94
N PHE A 613 -11.16 7.36 24.68
CA PHE A 613 -11.10 8.49 25.61
C PHE A 613 -12.21 8.34 26.67
N HIS A 614 -12.05 7.31 27.48
CA HIS A 614 -13.03 6.83 28.46
C HIS A 614 -13.16 7.79 29.65
N ASP A 615 -12.05 8.15 30.28
CA ASP A 615 -12.06 9.03 31.46
C ASP A 615 -12.19 10.50 31.03
N ARG A 616 -13.23 11.19 31.50
CA ARG A 616 -13.53 12.59 31.17
C ARG A 616 -13.57 13.44 32.44
N ALA A 617 -12.76 14.48 32.49
CA ALA A 617 -12.70 15.40 33.63
C ALA A 617 -13.64 16.62 33.49
N THR A 618 -14.25 16.79 32.31
CA THR A 618 -15.18 17.89 32.03
C THR A 618 -16.61 17.56 32.46
N ASP A 619 -17.41 18.60 32.70
CA ASP A 619 -18.85 18.44 33.01
C ASP A 619 -19.66 18.05 31.77
N ASP A 620 -19.22 18.47 30.59
CA ASP A 620 -19.82 18.18 29.31
C ASP A 620 -18.76 17.81 28.26
N ILE A 621 -19.17 17.00 27.28
CA ILE A 621 -18.33 16.58 26.16
C ILE A 621 -19.09 16.72 24.84
N ASN A 622 -18.34 16.90 23.76
CA ASN A 622 -18.87 16.79 22.41
C ASN A 622 -18.70 15.34 21.91
N VAL A 623 -19.82 14.68 21.62
CA VAL A 623 -19.84 13.35 21.03
C VAL A 623 -20.03 13.47 19.53
N THR A 624 -18.97 13.14 18.79
CA THR A 624 -18.99 13.06 17.33
C THR A 624 -19.54 11.70 16.89
N ILE A 625 -20.43 11.72 15.90
CA ILE A 625 -21.09 10.54 15.35
C ILE A 625 -20.88 10.50 13.84
N PHE A 626 -20.35 9.37 13.35
CA PHE A 626 -20.21 9.08 11.94
C PHE A 626 -21.28 8.09 11.48
N THR A 627 -21.91 8.35 10.33
CA THR A 627 -22.88 7.43 9.72
C THR A 627 -23.01 7.68 8.22
N ASN A 628 -23.26 6.63 7.45
CA ASN A 628 -23.68 6.73 6.06
C ASN A 628 -25.21 6.62 5.88
N LEU A 629 -25.95 6.41 6.96
CA LEU A 629 -27.41 6.35 6.95
C LEU A 629 -27.98 7.77 7.13
N VAL A 630 -28.03 8.50 6.02
CA VAL A 630 -28.49 9.89 5.94
C VAL A 630 -29.58 10.03 4.88
N GLY A 631 -30.56 10.90 5.09
CA GLY A 631 -31.68 11.12 4.17
C GLY A 631 -32.90 11.70 4.88
N ASP A 632 -33.85 12.22 4.11
CA ASP A 632 -35.12 12.74 4.63
C ASP A 632 -35.96 11.65 5.33
N GLU A 633 -35.72 10.38 5.01
CA GLU A 633 -36.34 9.22 5.65
C GLU A 633 -35.59 8.73 6.89
N CYS A 634 -34.42 9.32 7.21
CA CYS A 634 -33.59 8.88 8.32
C CYS A 634 -33.93 9.65 9.59
N THR A 635 -33.93 8.94 10.72
CA THR A 635 -34.11 9.51 12.06
C THR A 635 -32.94 9.09 12.93
N LEU A 636 -32.29 10.04 13.59
CA LEU A 636 -31.26 9.78 14.62
C LEU A 636 -31.87 9.97 16.01
N LYS A 637 -31.61 9.01 16.91
CA LYS A 637 -31.93 9.10 18.33
C LYS A 637 -30.67 8.93 19.15
N LEU A 638 -30.40 9.88 20.03
CA LEU A 638 -29.29 9.85 20.97
C LEU A 638 -29.87 9.75 22.39
N SER A 639 -29.37 8.81 23.18
CA SER A 639 -29.75 8.63 24.59
C SER A 639 -28.52 8.61 25.47
N VAL A 640 -28.64 9.15 26.69
CA VAL A 640 -27.61 9.10 27.73
C VAL A 640 -28.23 8.48 28.99
N ASN A 641 -27.58 7.47 29.56
CA ASN A 641 -28.06 6.72 30.74
C ASN A 641 -29.50 6.21 30.60
N GLY A 642 -29.85 5.74 29.39
CA GLY A 642 -31.19 5.25 29.05
C GLY A 642 -32.27 6.34 28.90
N LYS A 643 -31.92 7.61 29.08
CA LYS A 643 -32.81 8.76 28.83
C LYS A 643 -32.56 9.32 27.44
N GLN A 644 -33.62 9.44 26.64
CA GLN A 644 -33.52 10.02 25.31
C GLN A 644 -33.19 11.51 25.39
N LEU A 645 -32.02 11.89 24.87
CA LEU A 645 -31.51 13.26 24.89
C LEU A 645 -31.93 14.04 23.64
N LYS A 646 -31.79 13.42 22.47
CA LYS A 646 -32.06 14.07 21.18
C LYS A 646 -32.76 13.14 20.21
N THR A 647 -33.66 13.71 19.41
CA THR A 647 -34.15 13.10 18.18
C THR A 647 -34.04 14.10 17.06
N VAL A 648 -33.45 13.66 15.96
CA VAL A 648 -33.31 14.44 14.74
C VAL A 648 -34.04 13.68 13.64
N GLU A 649 -35.21 14.18 13.27
CA GLU A 649 -35.94 13.72 12.09
C GLU A 649 -35.27 14.26 10.83
N LYS A 650 -35.36 13.53 9.72
CA LYS A 650 -34.72 13.91 8.44
C LYS A 650 -33.21 14.13 8.60
N TYR A 651 -32.55 13.18 9.26
CA TYR A 651 -31.14 13.27 9.58
C TYR A 651 -30.28 13.16 8.31
N ASN A 652 -29.59 14.25 7.96
CA ASN A 652 -28.88 14.41 6.69
C ASN A 652 -27.36 14.65 6.85
N GLU A 653 -26.81 14.47 8.04
CA GLU A 653 -25.40 14.76 8.35
C GLU A 653 -24.58 13.48 8.49
N LYS A 654 -23.55 13.31 7.66
CA LYS A 654 -22.64 12.15 7.79
C LYS A 654 -21.70 12.25 9.00
N VAL A 655 -21.48 13.48 9.48
CA VAL A 655 -20.74 13.81 10.70
C VAL A 655 -21.65 14.70 11.54
N GLY A 656 -22.18 14.15 12.63
CA GLY A 656 -22.99 14.89 13.60
C GLY A 656 -22.22 15.11 14.90
N VAL A 657 -22.35 16.28 15.51
CA VAL A 657 -21.71 16.58 16.81
C VAL A 657 -22.79 16.95 17.83
N PHE A 658 -22.78 16.27 18.97
CA PHE A 658 -23.79 16.44 20.01
C PHE A 658 -23.11 16.70 21.35
N ASN A 659 -23.40 17.86 21.96
CA ASN A 659 -22.97 18.15 23.32
C ASN A 659 -23.82 17.35 24.32
N ILE A 660 -23.17 16.68 25.26
CA ILE A 660 -23.83 15.93 26.34
C ILE A 660 -23.24 16.33 27.69
N ASN A 661 -24.08 16.38 28.73
CA ASN A 661 -23.62 16.54 30.11
C ASN A 661 -23.33 15.17 30.71
N LEU A 662 -22.25 15.07 31.48
CA LEU A 662 -21.86 13.86 32.20
C LEU A 662 -22.37 13.93 33.66
N GLU A 663 -23.11 12.91 34.06
CA GLU A 663 -23.42 12.62 35.47
C GLU A 663 -22.16 12.02 36.14
N ASN A 664 -22.03 12.13 37.47
CA ASN A 664 -20.88 11.52 38.18
C ASN A 664 -20.90 10.00 38.01
N GLY A 665 -19.73 9.42 37.70
CA GLY A 665 -19.58 8.00 37.40
C GLY A 665 -19.76 7.68 35.91
N THR A 666 -20.21 6.46 35.60
CA THR A 666 -20.32 5.97 34.23
C THR A 666 -21.51 6.58 33.50
N ASN A 667 -21.25 7.11 32.30
CA ASN A 667 -22.22 7.68 31.38
C ASN A 667 -22.28 6.83 30.12
N LYS A 668 -23.40 6.12 29.93
CA LYS A 668 -23.63 5.32 28.73
C LYS A 668 -24.34 6.14 27.67
N VAL A 669 -23.73 6.24 26.50
CA VAL A 669 -24.26 6.94 25.33
C VAL A 669 -24.67 5.93 24.28
N ASP A 670 -25.94 5.94 23.89
CA ASP A 670 -26.50 5.07 22.87
C ASP A 670 -27.01 5.91 21.69
N VAL A 671 -26.60 5.54 20.47
CA VAL A 671 -27.13 6.11 19.23
C VAL A 671 -27.88 5.05 18.43
N GLU A 672 -29.03 5.42 17.90
CA GLU A 672 -29.78 4.66 16.90
C GLU A 672 -30.01 5.55 15.69
N VAL A 673 -29.67 5.07 14.50
CA VAL A 673 -30.06 5.71 13.24
C VAL A 673 -30.93 4.73 12.47
N SER A 674 -32.14 5.16 12.11
CA SER A 674 -33.12 4.33 11.41
C SER A 674 -33.56 5.00 10.11
N SER A 675 -33.63 4.22 9.04
CA SER A 675 -34.30 4.56 7.78
C SER A 675 -35.49 3.62 7.55
N THR A 676 -36.15 3.76 6.41
CA THR A 676 -37.22 2.83 5.99
C THR A 676 -36.74 1.39 5.78
N LYS A 677 -35.44 1.18 5.51
CA LYS A 677 -34.87 -0.12 5.15
C LYS A 677 -33.96 -0.72 6.22
N SER A 678 -33.31 0.12 7.02
CA SER A 678 -32.25 -0.31 7.92
C SER A 678 -32.33 0.42 9.26
N THR A 679 -31.90 -0.23 10.33
CA THR A 679 -31.67 0.42 11.62
C THR A 679 -30.32 -0.03 12.13
N VAL A 680 -29.47 0.92 12.47
CA VAL A 680 -28.12 0.71 12.98
C VAL A 680 -27.99 1.36 14.33
N LYS A 681 -27.17 0.77 15.20
CA LYS A 681 -26.98 1.23 16.57
C LYS A 681 -25.52 1.17 16.94
N ASP A 682 -25.13 2.06 17.82
CA ASP A 682 -23.83 2.02 18.46
C ASP A 682 -23.91 2.54 19.90
N SER A 683 -22.94 2.16 20.72
CA SER A 683 -22.87 2.50 22.13
C SER A 683 -21.44 2.82 22.55
N ALA A 684 -21.31 3.77 23.48
CA ALA A 684 -20.07 4.16 24.11
C ALA A 684 -20.30 4.39 25.61
N GLU A 685 -19.25 4.20 26.41
CA GLU A 685 -19.26 4.48 27.85
C GLU A 685 -18.13 5.47 28.16
N PHE A 686 -18.45 6.50 28.93
CA PHE A 686 -17.53 7.52 29.40
C PHE A 686 -17.63 7.63 30.91
N GLU A 687 -16.50 7.63 31.61
CA GLU A 687 -16.45 7.78 33.07
C GLU A 687 -16.14 9.23 33.43
N LYS A 688 -17.04 9.88 34.18
CA LYS A 688 -16.75 11.21 34.72
C LYS A 688 -15.81 11.09 35.91
N VAL A 689 -14.59 11.60 35.76
CA VAL A 689 -13.54 11.62 36.78
C VAL A 689 -13.32 13.03 37.31
N ALA A 690 -12.70 13.15 38.48
CA ALA A 690 -12.45 14.45 39.11
C ALA A 690 -11.24 15.19 38.49
N GLU A 691 -10.24 14.43 38.04
CA GLU A 691 -8.99 14.95 37.48
C GLU A 691 -8.71 14.25 36.14
N PRO A 692 -8.11 14.94 35.15
CA PRO A 692 -7.72 14.33 33.89
C PRO A 692 -6.79 13.13 34.09
N ASN A 693 -6.94 12.11 33.24
CA ASN A 693 -6.04 10.96 33.26
C ASN A 693 -4.71 11.32 32.56
N PRO A 694 -3.58 11.42 33.30
CA PRO A 694 -2.30 11.86 32.73
C PRO A 694 -1.69 10.85 31.74
N GLU A 695 -2.23 9.65 31.62
CA GLU A 695 -1.79 8.69 30.61
C GLU A 695 -2.25 9.06 29.19
N TYR A 696 -3.27 9.91 29.06
CA TYR A 696 -3.77 10.39 27.76
C TYR A 696 -2.92 11.49 27.15
N ASP A 697 -2.09 12.17 27.94
CA ASP A 697 -1.23 13.22 27.43
C ASP A 697 0.07 12.64 26.87
N PHE A 698 0.37 12.97 25.60
CA PHE A 698 1.71 12.76 25.08
C PHE A 698 2.64 13.84 25.66
N ILE A 699 3.49 13.43 26.57
CA ILE A 699 4.57 14.26 27.09
C ILE A 699 5.84 13.88 26.34
N ASN A 700 6.36 14.78 25.50
CA ASN A 700 7.69 14.63 24.94
C ASN A 700 8.71 14.68 26.09
N LYS A 701 9.20 13.51 26.52
CA LYS A 701 10.06 13.36 27.72
C LYS A 701 11.50 13.87 27.51
N THR A 702 11.81 14.42 26.35
CA THR A 702 13.10 15.04 26.08
C THR A 702 13.12 16.41 26.75
N ASP A 703 14.03 16.62 27.70
CA ASP A 703 14.30 17.95 28.25
C ASP A 703 14.96 18.80 27.15
N GLU A 704 14.12 19.38 26.29
CA GLU A 704 14.54 20.20 25.16
C GLU A 704 15.41 21.35 25.64
N GLU A 705 15.12 21.94 26.80
CA GLU A 705 15.88 23.05 27.37
C GLU A 705 17.30 22.62 27.78
N ALA A 706 17.45 21.42 28.37
CA ALA A 706 18.76 20.85 28.65
C ALA A 706 19.54 20.52 27.36
N LYS A 707 18.85 20.07 26.31
CA LYS A 707 19.46 19.72 25.02
C LYS A 707 19.85 20.95 24.19
N TYR A 708 19.06 22.01 24.26
CA TYR A 708 19.22 23.26 23.52
C TYR A 708 19.28 24.45 24.49
N PRO A 709 20.37 24.60 25.26
CA PRO A 709 20.47 25.68 26.25
C PRO A 709 20.31 27.04 25.58
N HIS A 710 19.58 27.97 26.21
CA HIS A 710 19.30 29.31 25.67
C HIS A 710 19.49 30.38 26.77
N PRO A 711 20.29 31.44 26.52
CA PRO A 711 20.44 32.53 27.47
C PRO A 711 19.30 33.55 27.37
N ASP A 712 18.85 34.07 28.51
CA ASP A 712 17.81 35.10 28.57
C ASP A 712 18.15 36.31 27.67
N GLY A 713 17.17 36.74 26.87
CA GLY A 713 17.28 37.92 26.01
C GLY A 713 18.02 37.73 24.69
N TYR A 714 18.35 36.49 24.33
CA TYR A 714 18.92 36.12 23.03
C TYR A 714 17.94 35.27 22.22
N TYR A 715 18.13 35.24 20.89
CA TYR A 715 17.39 34.33 20.04
C TYR A 715 17.79 32.87 20.29
N SER A 716 16.86 31.93 20.12
CA SER A 716 17.07 30.49 20.26
C SER A 716 16.17 29.69 19.33
N VAL A 717 16.36 28.37 19.27
CA VAL A 717 15.45 27.49 18.53
C VAL A 717 14.03 27.41 19.15
N PHE A 718 13.83 27.90 20.37
CA PHE A 718 12.50 27.97 20.99
C PHE A 718 11.67 29.15 20.51
N ASP A 719 12.28 30.12 19.84
CA ASP A 719 11.58 31.28 19.31
C ASP A 719 10.75 30.90 18.09
N THR A 720 9.69 31.67 17.88
CA THR A 720 8.86 31.50 16.71
C THR A 720 9.61 31.94 15.46
N ILE A 721 9.29 31.30 14.33
CA ILE A 721 9.88 31.64 13.03
C ILE A 721 9.62 33.11 12.69
N GLY A 722 8.45 33.66 13.06
CA GLY A 722 8.13 35.08 12.89
C GLY A 722 9.07 36.00 13.67
N GLU A 723 9.37 35.69 14.94
CA GLU A 723 10.32 36.47 15.76
C GLU A 723 11.74 36.42 15.20
N VAL A 724 12.18 35.26 14.71
CA VAL A 724 13.49 35.07 14.09
C VAL A 724 13.57 35.84 12.75
N HIS A 725 12.49 35.84 11.97
CA HIS A 725 12.39 36.57 10.71
C HIS A 725 12.50 38.11 10.87
N GLU A 726 12.09 38.68 12.02
CA GLU A 726 12.23 40.11 12.29
C GLU A 726 13.69 40.58 12.43
N ASN A 727 14.65 39.66 12.57
CA ASN A 727 16.08 39.94 12.66
C ASN A 727 16.84 39.29 11.50
N GLU A 728 17.40 40.09 10.60
CA GLU A 728 18.10 39.63 9.40
C GLU A 728 19.25 38.63 9.68
N GLU A 729 20.00 38.81 10.77
CA GLU A 729 21.09 37.92 11.15
C GLU A 729 20.56 36.56 11.66
N ALA A 730 19.50 36.59 12.48
CA ALA A 730 18.86 35.39 13.01
C ALA A 730 18.15 34.61 11.89
N TRP A 731 17.43 35.32 11.02
CA TRP A 731 16.80 34.77 9.82
C TRP A 731 17.81 34.10 8.91
N THR A 732 18.94 34.74 8.62
CA THR A 732 19.98 34.18 7.76
C THR A 732 20.53 32.86 8.34
N ILE A 733 20.75 32.79 9.66
CA ILE A 733 21.22 31.55 10.31
C ILE A 733 20.18 30.44 10.18
N PHE A 734 18.92 30.73 10.48
CA PHE A 734 17.84 29.75 10.40
C PHE A 734 17.57 29.30 8.96
N ASN A 735 17.45 30.24 8.03
CA ASN A 735 17.14 29.98 6.63
C ASN A 735 18.25 29.20 5.91
N SER A 736 19.52 29.42 6.29
CA SER A 736 20.66 28.68 5.70
C SER A 736 20.60 27.16 5.84
N VAL A 737 19.73 26.65 6.73
CA VAL A 737 19.51 25.23 6.95
C VAL A 737 18.60 24.64 5.88
N PHE A 738 17.69 25.45 5.35
CA PHE A 738 16.70 25.05 4.36
C PHE A 738 17.14 25.34 2.92
N ASP A 739 18.25 26.07 2.74
CA ASP A 739 18.91 26.29 1.45
C ASP A 739 19.21 24.94 0.77
N GLY A 740 18.45 24.63 -0.30
CA GLY A 740 18.56 23.38 -1.06
C GLY A 740 17.72 22.20 -0.54
N MET A 741 16.96 22.36 0.55
CA MET A 741 16.08 21.33 1.12
C MET A 741 14.58 21.63 0.95
N MET A 742 14.14 22.88 1.17
CA MET A 742 12.71 23.25 1.08
C MET A 742 12.41 24.37 0.09
N GLY A 743 13.37 24.77 -0.74
CA GLY A 743 13.20 25.94 -1.62
C GLY A 743 13.16 27.25 -0.82
N ASP A 744 12.42 28.24 -1.31
CA ASP A 744 12.28 29.55 -0.65
C ASP A 744 11.36 29.48 0.58
N LEU A 745 11.95 29.40 1.76
CA LEU A 745 11.23 29.35 3.04
C LEU A 745 10.35 30.60 3.28
N GLU A 746 10.69 31.74 2.68
CA GLU A 746 9.89 32.97 2.81
C GLU A 746 8.49 32.80 2.23
N ALA A 747 8.33 31.99 1.17
CA ALA A 747 7.03 31.69 0.58
C ALA A 747 6.08 30.98 1.57
N PHE A 748 6.63 30.26 2.54
CA PHE A 748 5.87 29.53 3.55
C PHE A 748 5.64 30.32 4.84
N LEU A 749 6.31 31.47 5.01
CA LEU A 749 6.26 32.28 6.23
C LEU A 749 4.85 32.57 6.76
N PRO A 750 3.82 32.88 5.92
CA PRO A 750 2.46 33.11 6.42
C PRO A 750 1.86 31.94 7.20
N PHE A 751 2.28 30.70 6.88
CA PHE A 751 1.76 29.47 7.46
C PHE A 751 2.58 28.97 8.65
N ILE A 752 3.90 29.27 8.67
CA ILE A 752 4.82 28.73 9.68
C ILE A 752 5.25 29.76 10.73
N LYS A 753 4.94 31.04 10.57
CA LYS A 753 5.43 32.12 11.46
C LYS A 753 5.19 31.90 12.97
N ASN A 754 4.16 31.14 13.34
CA ASN A 754 3.80 30.87 14.73
C ASN A 754 4.42 29.57 15.28
N GLN A 755 5.09 28.77 14.45
CA GLN A 755 5.79 27.56 14.87
C GLN A 755 7.16 27.93 15.46
N ARG A 756 7.67 27.12 16.40
CA ARG A 756 9.04 27.30 16.89
C ARG A 756 10.01 26.87 15.80
N VAL A 757 11.19 27.50 15.77
CA VAL A 757 12.30 27.05 14.92
C VAL A 757 12.63 25.57 15.17
N LEU A 758 12.63 25.15 16.44
CA LEU A 758 12.93 23.78 16.85
C LEU A 758 11.96 22.77 16.22
N ASP A 759 10.66 23.09 16.23
CA ASP A 759 9.63 22.20 15.69
C ASP A 759 9.87 21.94 14.21
N LEU A 760 10.10 22.99 13.42
CA LEU A 760 10.35 22.84 11.98
C LEU A 760 11.67 22.09 11.69
N LEU A 761 12.72 22.35 12.47
CA LEU A 761 14.00 21.64 12.35
C LEU A 761 13.87 20.15 12.70
N GLN A 762 13.04 19.81 13.69
CA GLN A 762 12.74 18.41 14.06
C GLN A 762 11.82 17.72 13.05
N ILE A 763 10.89 18.45 12.44
CA ILE A 763 10.00 17.95 11.37
C ILE A 763 10.79 17.57 10.11
N ALA A 764 11.87 18.29 9.80
CA ALA A 764 12.81 17.87 8.76
C ALA A 764 13.52 16.53 9.09
N GLY A 765 13.30 15.99 10.29
CA GLY A 765 13.59 14.61 10.68
C GLY A 765 15.07 14.26 10.53
N SER A 766 15.32 13.03 10.08
CA SER A 766 16.67 12.48 9.83
C SER A 766 17.52 13.27 8.82
N LEU A 767 16.96 14.29 8.16
CA LEU A 767 17.72 15.15 7.24
C LEU A 767 18.51 16.24 7.98
N ILE A 768 18.09 16.63 9.20
CA ILE A 768 18.81 17.59 10.04
C ILE A 768 19.24 16.89 11.32
N PRO A 769 20.48 16.37 11.36
CA PRO A 769 21.04 15.75 12.56
C PRO A 769 20.97 16.68 13.79
N ASP A 770 20.82 16.09 14.97
CA ASP A 770 20.73 16.83 16.23
C ASP A 770 21.90 17.80 16.48
N ASP A 771 23.11 17.43 16.06
CA ASP A 771 24.30 18.28 16.15
C ASP A 771 24.20 19.53 15.29
N VAL A 772 23.49 19.47 14.16
CA VAL A 772 23.18 20.64 13.33
C VAL A 772 22.23 21.57 14.06
N ILE A 773 21.16 21.03 14.68
CA ILE A 773 20.21 21.81 15.49
C ILE A 773 20.90 22.49 16.68
N ILE A 774 21.77 21.75 17.38
CA ILE A 774 22.60 22.30 18.47
C ILE A 774 23.49 23.43 17.95
N GLY A 775 24.10 23.25 16.76
CA GLY A 775 24.91 24.27 16.11
C GLY A 775 24.14 25.53 15.74
N ILE A 776 22.91 25.39 15.23
CA ILE A 776 22.01 26.51 14.92
C ILE A 776 21.64 27.26 16.20
N ASN A 777 21.20 26.54 17.23
CA ASN A 777 20.84 27.14 18.51
C ASN A 777 22.01 27.93 19.10
N ALA A 778 23.22 27.37 19.07
CA ALA A 778 24.43 28.03 19.56
C ALA A 778 24.80 29.31 18.77
N LYS A 779 24.41 29.41 17.49
CA LYS A 779 24.58 30.63 16.69
C LYS A 779 23.50 31.66 17.01
N LEU A 780 22.23 31.24 17.11
CA LEU A 780 21.11 32.12 17.48
C LEU A 780 21.32 32.75 18.87
N ASN A 781 21.83 31.97 19.83
CA ASN A 781 22.15 32.41 21.19
C ASN A 781 23.19 33.56 21.29
N LYS A 782 23.82 33.95 20.17
CA LYS A 782 24.75 35.09 20.11
C LYS A 782 24.07 36.39 19.70
N ILE A 783 22.81 36.32 19.25
CA ILE A 783 22.06 37.46 18.72
C ILE A 783 21.11 37.97 19.80
N PRO A 784 21.30 39.19 20.32
CA PRO A 784 20.39 39.74 21.32
C PRO A 784 19.05 40.13 20.70
N LYS A 785 17.95 39.83 21.39
CA LYS A 785 16.62 40.33 21.04
C LYS A 785 16.56 41.84 21.29
N LYS A 786 15.96 42.59 20.37
CA LYS A 786 15.70 44.02 20.61
C LYS A 786 14.65 44.13 21.73
N LYS A 787 14.96 44.95 22.74
CA LYS A 787 14.05 45.26 23.84
C LYS A 787 12.87 46.11 23.40
#